data_AF-A0A9E3UBI9-F1
#
_entry.id   AF-A0A9E3UBI9-F1
#
_cell.length_a   1.000
_cell.length_b   1.000
_cell.length_c   1.000
_cell.angle_alpha   90.00
_cell.angle_beta   90.00
_cell.angle_gamma   90.00
#
_symmetry.space_group_name_H-M   'P 1'
#
loop_
_entity.id
_entity.type
_entity.pdbx_description
1 polymer ?
#
loop_
_entity_poly.entity_id
_entity_poly.type
_entity_poly.pdbx_seq_one_letter_code
_entity_poly.pdbx_strand_id
1 'polypeptide(L)'
;LADRTYLEPLDRAALSAIVAAEAPDAILPLFGGPSACRLALDLAKPLLGPSADALRAALDAPSVTLDERSSTRLELIVACDDAGGTRVLFAIESLDRAGVHPGDAVSATPPITIAPSERAAIEAAAIAALARVRGTVATVDVVIDRGGAEARVVGLTPWISRSCALASTVGGASVGALATGLALGGAIPAFEARRDFVVRWPRFAFETFPDADAALGPLRKSLGESIGVGPTLAEALRAAARGEGDGVGGRGTAVTDSREGARAVIVIGPGPTRVGHGPELAVSASEALAAVRERGFSPVFVDASVESLEIARASADRVHVEPVTLPRVLAICARERAAGVVLQVGGETALRLAGDLAASGVKVFGSSPPHAPAASPPDLHRAIALHVDAVSDGARVVIAGVMEQLEPAFVHPGDAAAILPAFTLRADVIERVEALVIRRALDLGIVGLVSAHVAIIDGEPLLLELFARAGRTTAFVSRVTGFPLVRVATKVMLGATLDELGIRDRPLPRHVAARERVFPFERLGVDTALGPEMRSTGEVIGLDDTAARAYGKALRAMGNQLLDPANAARGVVVDVTEPDRGAAVEIARRLRAIGYDIVALGGTKKALAAARVPFRELASGDDLDAAASEIASGWAALAIVTAGDQAEIARTRVLRGAALAAHIPCFTTVALARLGCAALEEGAASRVRSLQDWYAADV
;
A
#
# COMPACT_ATOMS: atom_id res chain seq x y z
N LEU A 1 3.37 -10.52 15.83
CA LEU A 1 2.31 -11.18 15.02
C LEU A 1 2.75 -12.58 14.61
N ALA A 2 4.01 -12.78 14.22
CA ALA A 2 4.62 -14.09 14.02
C ALA A 2 5.93 -14.20 14.82
N ASP A 3 6.43 -15.43 15.01
CA ASP A 3 7.72 -15.69 15.66
C ASP A 3 8.90 -15.14 14.85
N ARG A 4 8.83 -15.29 13.52
CA ARG A 4 9.78 -14.77 12.55
C ARG A 4 9.03 -14.00 11.47
N THR A 5 9.44 -12.77 11.19
CA THR A 5 8.81 -11.91 10.17
C THR A 5 9.89 -11.39 9.23
N TYR A 6 9.76 -11.64 7.92
CA TYR A 6 10.72 -11.19 6.92
C TYR A 6 10.16 -10.02 6.11
N LEU A 7 10.89 -8.91 6.06
CA LEU A 7 10.67 -7.84 5.09
C LEU A 7 11.68 -8.02 3.96
N GLU A 8 11.38 -8.95 3.06
CA GLU A 8 12.27 -9.35 1.96
C GLU A 8 11.47 -9.36 0.65
N PRO A 9 12.14 -9.24 -0.52
CA PRO A 9 11.49 -9.39 -1.82
C PRO A 9 10.73 -10.71 -1.92
N LEU A 10 9.51 -10.70 -2.46
CA LEU A 10 8.77 -11.94 -2.71
C LEU A 10 9.22 -12.57 -4.04
N ASP A 11 10.46 -13.06 -4.04
CA ASP A 11 11.09 -13.69 -5.21
C ASP A 11 11.76 -15.02 -4.89
N ARG A 12 12.30 -15.66 -5.93
CA ARG A 12 12.92 -16.98 -5.83
C ARG A 12 14.10 -17.03 -4.87
N ALA A 13 14.97 -16.03 -4.93
CA ALA A 13 16.19 -16.03 -4.16
C ALA A 13 15.89 -15.84 -2.67
N ALA A 14 15.01 -14.88 -2.34
CA ALA A 14 14.63 -14.61 -0.96
C ALA A 14 13.85 -15.78 -0.34
N LEU A 15 12.82 -16.31 -1.02
CA LEU A 15 12.04 -17.41 -0.46
C LEU A 15 12.89 -18.68 -0.24
N SER A 16 13.78 -19.01 -1.19
CA SER A 16 14.68 -20.16 -1.04
C SER A 16 15.61 -20.00 0.16
N ALA A 17 16.14 -18.79 0.36
CA ALA A 17 17.00 -18.50 1.51
C ALA A 17 16.24 -18.56 2.84
N ILE A 18 14.99 -18.07 2.89
CA ILE A 18 14.14 -18.16 4.08
C ILE A 18 13.80 -19.62 4.40
N VAL A 19 13.38 -20.41 3.40
CA VAL A 19 13.07 -21.85 3.59
C VAL A 19 14.30 -22.62 4.06
N ALA A 20 15.48 -22.32 3.50
CA ALA A 20 16.73 -22.95 3.94
C ALA A 20 17.11 -22.56 5.37
N ALA A 21 16.86 -21.30 5.78
CA ALA A 21 17.19 -20.81 7.12
C ALA A 21 16.22 -21.33 8.20
N GLU A 22 14.92 -21.36 7.89
CA GLU A 22 13.86 -21.68 8.85
C GLU A 22 13.44 -23.15 8.84
N ALA A 23 13.76 -23.89 7.76
CA ALA A 23 13.36 -25.28 7.56
C ALA A 23 11.89 -25.57 7.92
N PRO A 24 10.92 -24.82 7.36
CA PRO A 24 9.52 -24.94 7.76
C PRO A 24 8.92 -26.28 7.32
N ASP A 25 8.03 -26.84 8.15
CA ASP A 25 7.32 -28.09 7.85
C ASP A 25 6.31 -27.92 6.71
N ALA A 26 5.75 -26.72 6.51
CA ALA A 26 4.74 -26.42 5.51
C ALA A 26 4.79 -24.95 5.05
N ILE A 27 4.25 -24.68 3.86
CA ILE A 27 4.04 -23.32 3.35
C ILE A 27 2.56 -23.11 3.01
N LEU A 28 2.01 -21.98 3.46
CA LEU A 28 0.63 -21.59 3.20
C LEU A 28 0.55 -20.37 2.25
N PRO A 29 0.46 -20.56 0.93
CA PRO A 29 0.56 -19.45 -0.04
C PRO A 29 -0.76 -18.68 -0.24
N LEU A 30 -1.86 -19.12 0.38
CA LEU A 30 -3.23 -18.68 0.11
C LEU A 30 -3.50 -17.19 0.40
N PHE A 31 -2.59 -16.50 1.08
CA PHE A 31 -2.76 -15.10 1.49
C PHE A 31 -2.03 -14.10 0.60
N GLY A 32 -1.12 -14.55 -0.26
CA GLY A 32 -0.29 -13.67 -1.11
C GLY A 32 -0.76 -13.60 -2.57
N GLY A 33 -2.01 -13.99 -2.85
CA GLY A 33 -2.58 -14.00 -4.18
C GLY A 33 -1.87 -14.95 -5.16
N PRO A 34 -2.04 -14.74 -6.48
CA PRO A 34 -1.47 -15.63 -7.50
C PRO A 34 0.06 -15.63 -7.49
N SER A 35 0.71 -14.50 -7.16
CA SER A 35 2.17 -14.39 -7.12
C SER A 35 2.80 -15.30 -6.07
N ALA A 36 2.29 -15.29 -4.83
CA ALA A 36 2.78 -16.19 -3.78
C ALA A 36 2.49 -17.66 -4.11
N CYS A 37 1.31 -17.94 -4.69
CA CYS A 37 0.94 -19.29 -5.09
C CYS A 37 1.88 -19.86 -6.16
N ARG A 38 2.18 -19.08 -7.21
CA ARG A 38 3.15 -19.48 -8.25
C ARG A 38 4.54 -19.70 -7.67
N LEU A 39 5.02 -18.75 -6.86
CA LEU A 39 6.34 -18.84 -6.26
C LEU A 39 6.49 -20.09 -5.37
N ALA A 40 5.49 -20.36 -4.54
CA ALA A 40 5.49 -21.55 -3.67
C ALA A 40 5.42 -22.85 -4.48
N LEU A 41 4.62 -22.90 -5.55
CA LEU A 41 4.55 -24.09 -6.42
C LEU A 41 5.86 -24.35 -7.18
N ASP A 42 6.61 -23.31 -7.51
CA ASP A 42 7.85 -23.43 -8.28
C ASP A 42 9.07 -23.80 -7.40
N LEU A 43 9.00 -23.54 -6.09
CA LEU A 43 10.15 -23.68 -5.18
C LEU A 43 9.95 -24.64 -4.03
N ALA A 44 8.71 -24.80 -3.61
CA ALA A 44 8.35 -25.48 -2.38
C ALA A 44 7.13 -26.39 -2.59
N LYS A 45 6.94 -26.91 -3.82
CA LYS A 45 5.87 -27.86 -4.12
C LYS A 45 5.74 -28.98 -3.08
N PRO A 46 6.84 -29.60 -2.59
CA PRO A 46 6.74 -30.63 -1.55
C PRO A 46 6.13 -30.14 -0.22
N LEU A 47 6.28 -28.85 0.10
CA LEU A 47 5.79 -28.22 1.33
C LEU A 47 4.34 -27.71 1.24
N LEU A 48 3.74 -27.78 0.05
CA LEU A 48 2.34 -27.36 -0.18
C LEU A 48 1.32 -28.46 0.09
N GLY A 49 1.78 -29.70 0.28
CA GLY A 49 0.90 -30.85 0.50
C GLY A 49 0.01 -31.18 -0.72
N PRO A 50 -1.14 -31.86 -0.50
CA PRO A 50 -1.95 -32.46 -1.57
C PRO A 50 -2.66 -31.43 -2.47
N SER A 51 -2.77 -30.17 -2.06
CA SER A 51 -3.49 -29.13 -2.81
C SER A 51 -2.63 -28.44 -3.89
N ALA A 52 -1.36 -28.80 -4.01
CA ALA A 52 -0.42 -28.19 -4.95
C ALA A 52 -0.87 -28.33 -6.43
N ASP A 53 -1.28 -29.52 -6.86
CA ASP A 53 -1.68 -29.75 -8.25
C ASP A 53 -2.99 -29.03 -8.60
N ALA A 54 -3.90 -28.93 -7.62
CA ALA A 54 -5.15 -28.20 -7.77
C ALA A 54 -4.92 -26.68 -7.85
N LEU A 55 -4.00 -26.15 -7.05
CA LEU A 55 -3.57 -24.75 -7.12
C LEU A 55 -2.93 -24.44 -8.48
N ARG A 56 -2.08 -25.34 -8.99
CA ARG A 56 -1.48 -25.21 -10.32
C ARG A 56 -2.55 -25.19 -11.41
N ALA A 57 -3.48 -26.14 -11.39
CA ALA A 57 -4.56 -26.23 -12.37
C ALA A 57 -5.43 -24.97 -12.41
N ALA A 58 -5.70 -24.34 -11.25
CA ALA A 58 -6.44 -23.09 -11.20
C ALA A 58 -5.64 -21.90 -11.73
N LEU A 59 -4.34 -21.83 -11.45
CA LEU A 59 -3.46 -20.77 -11.96
C LEU A 59 -3.25 -20.83 -13.47
N ASP A 60 -3.29 -22.04 -14.04
CA ASP A 60 -3.10 -22.30 -15.47
C ASP A 60 -4.44 -22.26 -16.24
N ALA A 61 -5.57 -22.10 -15.54
CA ALA A 61 -6.89 -22.05 -16.17
C ALA A 61 -6.99 -20.82 -17.10
N PRO A 62 -7.45 -21.00 -18.35
CA PRO A 62 -7.56 -19.90 -19.29
C PRO A 62 -8.62 -18.89 -18.82
N SER A 63 -8.37 -17.61 -19.09
CA SER A 63 -9.38 -16.57 -18.88
C SER A 63 -10.60 -16.84 -19.74
N VAL A 64 -11.78 -16.89 -19.13
CA VAL A 64 -13.04 -17.08 -19.85
C VAL A 64 -13.50 -15.76 -20.45
N THR A 65 -13.59 -15.69 -21.79
CA THR A 65 -14.22 -14.56 -22.47
C THR A 65 -15.71 -14.56 -22.18
N LEU A 66 -16.22 -13.44 -21.69
CA LEU A 66 -17.66 -13.23 -21.52
C LEU A 66 -18.25 -12.65 -22.80
N ASP A 67 -19.45 -13.10 -23.13
CA ASP A 67 -20.20 -12.63 -24.30
C ASP A 67 -21.25 -11.58 -23.92
N GLU A 68 -21.93 -10.99 -24.91
CA GLU A 68 -23.00 -10.01 -24.68
C GLU A 68 -24.27 -10.60 -24.02
N ARG A 69 -24.36 -11.94 -23.93
CA ARG A 69 -25.50 -12.66 -23.33
C ARG A 69 -25.35 -12.77 -21.81
N SER A 70 -24.15 -12.59 -21.28
CA SER A 70 -23.86 -12.61 -19.86
C SER A 70 -24.52 -11.41 -19.15
N SER A 71 -25.52 -11.67 -18.29
CA SER A 71 -26.33 -10.60 -17.66
C SER A 71 -25.71 -10.10 -16.36
N THR A 72 -25.47 -11.00 -15.41
CA THR A 72 -24.89 -10.72 -14.10
C THR A 72 -23.83 -11.76 -13.74
N ARG A 73 -22.98 -11.42 -12.76
CA ARG A 73 -21.94 -12.26 -12.20
C ARG A 73 -22.16 -12.43 -10.70
N LEU A 74 -22.04 -13.66 -10.22
CA LEU A 74 -22.01 -14.03 -8.82
C LEU A 74 -20.59 -14.45 -8.40
N GLU A 75 -20.15 -14.00 -7.24
CA GLU A 75 -18.96 -14.49 -6.56
C GLU A 75 -19.41 -15.34 -5.36
N LEU A 76 -19.18 -16.65 -5.40
CA LEU A 76 -19.50 -17.57 -4.31
C LEU A 76 -18.24 -17.92 -3.53
N ILE A 77 -18.24 -17.68 -2.22
CA ILE A 77 -17.17 -18.08 -1.32
C ILE A 77 -17.51 -19.48 -0.81
N VAL A 78 -16.71 -20.46 -1.21
CA VAL A 78 -16.98 -21.88 -0.95
C VAL A 78 -15.82 -22.47 -0.16
N ALA A 79 -16.15 -23.26 0.86
CA ALA A 79 -15.19 -24.02 1.66
C ALA A 79 -15.28 -25.52 1.30
N CYS A 80 -14.14 -26.20 1.34
CA CYS A 80 -14.01 -27.64 1.15
C CYS A 80 -12.99 -28.19 2.16
N ASP A 81 -13.39 -29.13 3.01
CA ASP A 81 -12.48 -29.84 3.91
C ASP A 81 -11.81 -31.06 3.24
N ASP A 82 -10.87 -31.70 3.93
CA ASP A 82 -10.15 -32.88 3.42
C ASP A 82 -11.04 -34.12 3.28
N ALA A 83 -12.12 -34.21 4.07
CA ALA A 83 -13.11 -35.28 3.95
C ALA A 83 -14.01 -35.10 2.72
N GLY A 84 -13.96 -33.94 2.06
CA GLY A 84 -14.81 -33.59 0.92
C GLY A 84 -16.14 -32.96 1.33
N GLY A 85 -16.31 -32.62 2.60
CA GLY A 85 -17.38 -31.76 3.07
C GLY A 85 -17.26 -30.39 2.42
N THR A 86 -18.36 -29.89 1.85
CA THR A 86 -18.38 -28.60 1.13
C THR A 86 -19.51 -27.71 1.63
N ARG A 87 -19.28 -26.40 1.61
CA ARG A 87 -20.29 -25.42 2.01
C ARG A 87 -20.07 -24.09 1.30
N VAL A 88 -21.15 -23.51 0.77
CA VAL A 88 -21.16 -22.10 0.36
C VAL A 88 -21.29 -21.25 1.61
N LEU A 89 -20.27 -20.44 1.90
CA LEU A 89 -20.23 -19.55 3.05
C LEU A 89 -20.95 -18.24 2.76
N PHE A 90 -20.80 -17.75 1.53
CA PHE A 90 -21.23 -16.41 1.17
C PHE A 90 -21.45 -16.31 -0.34
N ALA A 91 -22.38 -15.45 -0.76
CA ALA A 91 -22.67 -15.18 -2.17
C ALA A 91 -22.83 -13.68 -2.37
N ILE A 92 -22.17 -13.15 -3.40
CA ILE A 92 -22.15 -11.73 -3.75
C ILE A 92 -22.60 -11.60 -5.20
N GLU A 93 -23.54 -10.70 -5.46
CA GLU A 93 -24.03 -10.39 -6.80
C GLU A 93 -23.47 -9.07 -7.29
N SER A 94 -22.95 -9.06 -8.51
CA SER A 94 -22.57 -7.82 -9.21
C SER A 94 -23.82 -7.11 -9.73
N LEU A 95 -23.96 -5.83 -9.42
CA LEU A 95 -25.03 -4.98 -9.95
C LEU A 95 -24.67 -4.42 -11.33
N ASP A 96 -23.38 -4.36 -11.64
CA ASP A 96 -22.87 -4.07 -12.97
C ASP A 96 -22.90 -5.32 -13.87
N ARG A 97 -22.90 -5.07 -15.18
CA ARG A 97 -22.83 -6.12 -16.21
C ARG A 97 -21.60 -7.02 -16.01
N ALA A 98 -21.73 -8.30 -16.35
CA ALA A 98 -20.67 -9.30 -16.15
C ALA A 98 -19.31 -8.95 -16.80
N GLY A 99 -19.30 -8.14 -17.87
CA GLY A 99 -18.09 -7.67 -18.54
C GLY A 99 -17.25 -6.65 -17.76
N VAL A 100 -17.77 -6.11 -16.64
CA VAL A 100 -17.01 -5.28 -15.71
C VAL A 100 -16.25 -6.20 -14.74
N HIS A 101 -15.00 -5.87 -14.46
CA HIS A 101 -14.19 -6.61 -13.49
C HIS A 101 -14.90 -6.60 -12.11
N PRO A 102 -14.96 -7.72 -11.36
CA PRO A 102 -15.72 -7.77 -10.10
C PRO A 102 -15.25 -6.76 -9.05
N GLY A 103 -13.97 -6.39 -9.10
CA GLY A 103 -13.39 -5.35 -8.25
C GLY A 103 -13.78 -3.92 -8.61
N ASP A 104 -14.28 -3.66 -9.82
CA ASP A 104 -14.78 -2.36 -10.27
C ASP A 104 -16.31 -2.31 -10.32
N ALA A 105 -16.97 -3.43 -10.00
CA ALA A 105 -18.41 -3.51 -9.96
C ALA A 105 -18.94 -3.09 -8.58
N VAL A 106 -20.03 -2.33 -8.56
CA VAL A 106 -20.91 -2.27 -7.39
C VAL A 106 -21.49 -3.66 -7.20
N SER A 107 -21.41 -4.18 -5.98
CA SER A 107 -21.91 -5.52 -5.68
C SER A 107 -22.66 -5.56 -4.36
N ALA A 108 -23.54 -6.55 -4.21
CA ALA A 108 -24.41 -6.68 -3.05
C ALA A 108 -24.50 -8.12 -2.54
N THR A 109 -24.79 -8.24 -1.26
CA THR A 109 -25.06 -9.52 -0.60
C THR A 109 -26.16 -9.32 0.44
N PRO A 110 -27.11 -10.26 0.61
CA PRO A 110 -27.30 -11.46 -0.23
C PRO A 110 -27.65 -11.11 -1.70
N PRO A 111 -27.55 -12.06 -2.64
CA PRO A 111 -27.98 -11.85 -4.02
C PRO A 111 -29.44 -11.36 -4.10
N ILE A 112 -29.72 -10.45 -5.03
CA ILE A 112 -30.96 -9.69 -5.18
C ILE A 112 -31.81 -10.24 -6.32
N THR A 113 -31.21 -10.53 -7.48
CA THR A 113 -31.96 -10.89 -8.69
C THR A 113 -32.13 -12.39 -8.89
N ILE A 114 -31.51 -13.19 -8.02
CA ILE A 114 -31.47 -14.66 -8.14
C ILE A 114 -32.67 -15.28 -7.45
N ALA A 115 -33.48 -16.04 -8.18
CA ALA A 115 -34.61 -16.75 -7.59
C ALA A 115 -34.11 -17.87 -6.65
N PRO A 116 -34.83 -18.18 -5.56
CA PRO A 116 -34.46 -19.29 -4.67
C PRO A 116 -34.29 -20.64 -5.37
N SER A 117 -35.06 -20.89 -6.44
CA SER A 117 -34.96 -22.09 -7.27
C SER A 117 -33.67 -22.17 -8.08
N GLU A 118 -33.14 -21.04 -8.54
CA GLU A 118 -31.89 -20.96 -9.31
C GLU A 118 -30.68 -21.07 -8.39
N ARG A 119 -30.81 -20.53 -7.17
CA ARG A 119 -29.74 -20.52 -6.15
C ARG A 119 -29.18 -21.91 -5.87
N ALA A 120 -30.03 -22.93 -5.73
CA ALA A 120 -29.58 -24.29 -5.45
C ALA A 120 -28.71 -24.87 -6.58
N ALA A 121 -29.08 -24.62 -7.83
CA ALA A 121 -28.31 -25.08 -8.99
C ALA A 121 -26.96 -24.36 -9.10
N ILE A 122 -26.94 -23.05 -8.85
CA ILE A 122 -25.73 -22.23 -8.83
C ILE A 122 -24.77 -22.70 -7.72
N GLU A 123 -25.29 -22.91 -6.51
CA GLU A 123 -24.48 -23.41 -5.38
C GLU A 123 -23.93 -24.80 -5.66
N ALA A 124 -24.73 -25.70 -6.25
CA ALA A 124 -24.27 -27.03 -6.65
C ALA A 124 -23.15 -26.98 -7.69
N ALA A 125 -23.26 -26.10 -8.70
CA ALA A 125 -22.21 -25.89 -9.69
C ALA A 125 -20.92 -25.34 -9.06
N ALA A 126 -21.04 -24.39 -8.14
CA ALA A 126 -19.87 -23.83 -7.43
C ALA A 126 -19.19 -24.86 -6.53
N ILE A 127 -19.97 -25.66 -5.80
CA ILE A 127 -19.47 -26.78 -4.99
C ILE A 127 -18.74 -27.80 -5.87
N ALA A 128 -19.32 -28.18 -7.01
CA ALA A 128 -18.70 -29.13 -7.93
C ALA A 128 -17.37 -28.60 -8.50
N ALA A 129 -17.28 -27.31 -8.78
CA ALA A 129 -16.04 -26.67 -9.22
C ALA A 129 -14.95 -26.72 -8.14
N LEU A 130 -15.31 -26.43 -6.88
CA LEU A 130 -14.35 -26.46 -5.77
C LEU A 130 -14.00 -27.87 -5.31
N ALA A 131 -14.88 -28.88 -5.45
CA ALA A 131 -14.65 -30.23 -4.91
C ALA A 131 -13.33 -30.89 -5.37
N ARG A 132 -12.71 -30.37 -6.42
CA ARG A 132 -11.39 -30.76 -6.94
C ARG A 132 -10.21 -30.18 -6.15
N VAL A 133 -10.45 -29.22 -5.26
CA VAL A 133 -9.50 -28.54 -4.38
C VAL A 133 -9.98 -28.74 -2.94
N ARG A 134 -9.27 -29.57 -2.16
CA ARG A 134 -9.61 -29.87 -0.76
C ARG A 134 -8.80 -29.03 0.22
N GLY A 135 -9.25 -28.99 1.47
CA GLY A 135 -8.57 -28.31 2.57
C GLY A 135 -8.44 -26.80 2.36
N THR A 136 -9.42 -26.15 1.72
CA THR A 136 -9.29 -24.74 1.33
C THR A 136 -10.62 -23.99 1.29
N VAL A 137 -10.50 -22.67 1.20
CA VAL A 137 -11.57 -21.76 0.81
C VAL A 137 -11.20 -21.12 -0.52
N ALA A 138 -12.17 -21.04 -1.43
CA ALA A 138 -12.01 -20.40 -2.72
C ALA A 138 -13.16 -19.44 -3.03
N THR A 139 -12.90 -18.51 -3.95
CA THR A 139 -13.97 -17.78 -4.63
C THR A 139 -14.26 -18.45 -5.97
N VAL A 140 -15.53 -18.76 -6.23
CA VAL A 140 -16.01 -19.32 -7.49
C VAL A 140 -16.85 -18.27 -8.19
N ASP A 141 -16.43 -17.88 -9.39
CA ASP A 141 -17.15 -16.91 -10.21
C ASP A 141 -18.15 -17.64 -11.11
N VAL A 142 -19.42 -17.27 -11.02
CA VAL A 142 -20.51 -17.81 -11.82
C VAL A 142 -21.16 -16.69 -12.61
N VAL A 143 -21.40 -16.91 -13.89
CA VAL A 143 -22.13 -15.98 -14.76
C VAL A 143 -23.50 -16.54 -15.09
N ILE A 144 -24.49 -15.66 -15.13
CA ILE A 144 -25.88 -16.01 -15.46
C ILE A 144 -26.28 -15.30 -16.75
N ASP A 145 -26.76 -16.07 -17.70
CA ASP A 145 -27.15 -15.56 -19.02
C ASP A 145 -28.50 -14.84 -18.99
N ARG A 146 -28.70 -13.89 -19.91
CA ARG A 146 -29.95 -13.14 -20.09
C ARG A 146 -31.12 -14.11 -20.28
N GLY A 147 -32.07 -14.09 -19.34
CA GLY A 147 -33.24 -14.98 -19.33
C GLY A 147 -33.23 -16.05 -18.25
N GLY A 148 -32.17 -16.13 -17.42
CA GLY A 148 -32.12 -16.97 -16.20
C GLY A 148 -31.90 -18.47 -16.43
N ALA A 149 -31.76 -18.91 -17.68
CA ALA A 149 -31.83 -20.33 -18.02
C ALA A 149 -30.52 -21.14 -17.74
N GLU A 150 -29.35 -20.50 -17.68
CA GLU A 150 -28.07 -21.22 -17.54
C GLU A 150 -27.07 -20.46 -16.64
N ALA A 151 -26.52 -21.17 -15.66
CA ALA A 151 -25.46 -20.68 -14.78
C ALA A 151 -24.14 -21.40 -15.10
N ARG A 152 -23.09 -20.63 -15.38
CA ARG A 152 -21.81 -21.15 -15.83
C ARG A 152 -20.67 -20.69 -14.93
N VAL A 153 -19.86 -21.64 -14.46
CA VAL A 153 -18.63 -21.33 -13.72
C VAL A 153 -17.60 -20.77 -14.71
N VAL A 154 -17.08 -19.58 -14.43
CA VAL A 154 -16.14 -18.85 -15.29
C VAL A 154 -14.79 -18.59 -14.62
N GLY A 155 -14.68 -18.81 -13.32
CA GLY A 155 -13.46 -18.57 -12.56
C GLY A 155 -13.42 -19.35 -11.26
N LEU A 156 -12.21 -19.78 -10.88
CA LEU A 156 -11.92 -20.39 -9.58
C LEU A 156 -10.66 -19.74 -9.02
N THR A 157 -10.79 -19.11 -7.87
CA THR A 157 -9.71 -18.42 -7.14
C THR A 157 -9.44 -19.19 -5.85
N PRO A 158 -8.55 -20.20 -5.84
CA PRO A 158 -8.27 -21.05 -4.68
C PRO A 158 -7.28 -20.40 -3.70
N TRP A 159 -7.42 -19.09 -3.48
CA TRP A 159 -6.70 -18.30 -2.50
C TRP A 159 -7.65 -17.24 -1.94
N ILE A 160 -7.25 -16.58 -0.85
CA ILE A 160 -8.07 -15.54 -0.23
C ILE A 160 -8.19 -14.35 -1.18
N SER A 161 -9.42 -14.07 -1.60
CA SER A 161 -9.74 -12.96 -2.49
C SER A 161 -10.26 -11.74 -1.70
N ARG A 162 -10.43 -10.61 -2.39
CA ARG A 162 -11.12 -9.43 -1.83
C ARG A 162 -12.55 -9.75 -1.40
N SER A 163 -13.20 -10.68 -2.09
CA SER A 163 -14.55 -11.14 -1.78
C SER A 163 -14.57 -12.04 -0.54
N CYS A 164 -13.50 -12.79 -0.27
CA CYS A 164 -13.29 -13.45 1.02
C CYS A 164 -13.09 -12.43 2.17
N ALA A 165 -12.41 -11.31 1.91
CA ALA A 165 -12.26 -10.23 2.89
C ALA A 165 -13.60 -9.57 3.22
N LEU A 166 -14.43 -9.24 2.21
CA LEU A 166 -15.79 -8.75 2.43
C LEU A 166 -16.60 -9.74 3.28
N ALA A 167 -16.60 -11.02 2.88
CA ALA A 167 -17.31 -12.08 3.61
C ALA A 167 -16.80 -12.22 5.06
N SER A 168 -15.53 -11.97 5.32
CA SER A 168 -14.96 -11.95 6.68
C SER A 168 -15.44 -10.74 7.49
N THR A 169 -15.54 -9.57 6.86
CA THR A 169 -15.91 -8.32 7.52
C THR A 169 -17.38 -8.29 7.92
N VAL A 170 -18.25 -8.79 7.05
CA VAL A 170 -19.71 -8.75 7.29
C VAL A 170 -20.29 -10.09 7.72
N GLY A 171 -19.57 -11.19 7.50
CA GLY A 171 -19.91 -12.50 8.04
C GLY A 171 -19.58 -12.62 9.53
N GLY A 172 -20.13 -13.64 10.17
CA GLY A 172 -19.90 -13.91 11.60
C GLY A 172 -18.53 -14.52 11.93
N ALA A 173 -17.68 -14.79 10.93
CA ALA A 173 -16.40 -15.46 11.12
C ALA A 173 -15.33 -14.99 10.12
N SER A 174 -14.06 -15.10 10.51
CA SER A 174 -12.92 -14.81 9.63
C SER A 174 -12.72 -15.94 8.60
N VAL A 175 -12.86 -15.60 7.32
CA VAL A 175 -12.61 -16.55 6.22
C VAL A 175 -11.13 -16.93 6.13
N GLY A 176 -10.22 -15.99 6.44
CA GLY A 176 -8.79 -16.28 6.50
C GLY A 176 -8.43 -17.29 7.61
N ALA A 177 -8.98 -17.12 8.81
CA ALA A 177 -8.79 -18.09 9.89
C ALA A 177 -9.38 -19.45 9.54
N LEU A 178 -10.56 -19.48 8.90
CA LEU A 178 -11.16 -20.70 8.39
C LEU A 178 -10.26 -21.40 7.36
N ALA A 179 -9.79 -20.68 6.35
CA ALA A 179 -8.90 -21.25 5.33
C ALA A 179 -7.61 -21.80 5.92
N THR A 180 -7.06 -21.13 6.94
CA THR A 180 -5.89 -21.63 7.69
C THR A 180 -6.23 -22.92 8.42
N GLY A 181 -7.36 -22.97 9.13
CA GLY A 181 -7.81 -24.16 9.84
C GLY A 181 -8.04 -25.35 8.90
N LEU A 182 -8.66 -25.13 7.74
CA LEU A 182 -8.87 -26.17 6.72
C LEU A 182 -7.55 -26.66 6.12
N ALA A 183 -6.61 -25.75 5.84
CA ALA A 183 -5.29 -26.13 5.33
C ALA A 183 -4.46 -26.96 6.34
N LEU A 184 -4.82 -26.90 7.63
CA LEU A 184 -4.26 -27.70 8.71
C LEU A 184 -5.09 -28.96 9.03
N GLY A 185 -6.02 -29.35 8.16
CA GLY A 185 -6.86 -30.56 8.31
C GLY A 185 -8.09 -30.37 9.20
N GLY A 186 -8.47 -29.13 9.52
CA GLY A 186 -9.69 -28.82 10.25
C GLY A 186 -10.97 -29.08 9.44
N ALA A 187 -12.11 -29.08 10.14
CA ALA A 187 -13.43 -29.20 9.53
C ALA A 187 -14.10 -27.83 9.31
N ILE A 188 -15.08 -27.78 8.41
CA ILE A 188 -15.88 -26.57 8.19
C ILE A 188 -16.77 -26.33 9.44
N PRO A 189 -16.65 -25.17 10.12
CA PRO A 189 -17.48 -24.86 11.27
C PRO A 189 -18.92 -24.53 10.85
N ALA A 190 -19.84 -24.57 11.80
CA ALA A 190 -21.19 -24.04 11.60
C ALA A 190 -21.10 -22.52 11.30
N PHE A 191 -21.72 -22.10 10.20
CA PHE A 191 -21.75 -20.71 9.76
C PHE A 191 -23.19 -20.25 9.59
N GLU A 192 -23.55 -19.14 10.24
CA GLU A 192 -24.83 -18.45 10.06
C GLU A 192 -24.64 -17.21 9.19
N ALA A 193 -25.48 -17.09 8.15
CA ALA A 193 -25.49 -15.93 7.29
C ALA A 193 -26.14 -14.73 7.99
N ARG A 194 -25.55 -13.53 7.82
CA ARG A 194 -26.20 -12.27 8.24
C ARG A 194 -27.50 -12.04 7.46
N ARG A 195 -28.42 -11.31 8.08
CA ARG A 195 -29.73 -10.95 7.50
C ARG A 195 -29.76 -9.59 6.78
N ASP A 196 -28.82 -8.70 7.10
CA ASP A 196 -28.79 -7.35 6.52
C ASP A 196 -28.21 -7.36 5.10
N PHE A 197 -28.62 -6.39 4.28
CA PHE A 197 -27.98 -6.12 3.00
C PHE A 197 -26.64 -5.43 3.23
N VAL A 198 -25.65 -5.84 2.45
CA VAL A 198 -24.34 -5.20 2.36
C VAL A 198 -24.08 -4.86 0.91
N VAL A 199 -23.67 -3.63 0.66
CA VAL A 199 -23.24 -3.15 -0.65
C VAL A 199 -21.76 -2.81 -0.59
N ARG A 200 -21.01 -3.30 -1.56
CA ARG A 200 -19.62 -2.92 -1.84
C ARG A 200 -19.60 -1.94 -3.00
N TRP A 201 -18.90 -0.82 -2.82
CA TRP A 201 -18.80 0.26 -3.77
C TRP A 201 -17.34 0.56 -4.08
N PRO A 202 -16.89 0.42 -5.34
CA PRO A 202 -15.48 0.62 -5.72
C PRO A 202 -15.09 2.10 -5.63
N ARG A 203 -13.85 2.37 -5.20
CA ARG A 203 -13.24 3.72 -5.22
C ARG A 203 -12.21 3.82 -6.33
N PHE A 204 -12.43 4.75 -7.26
CA PHE A 204 -11.50 5.05 -8.35
C PHE A 204 -10.54 6.19 -7.98
N ALA A 205 -9.66 6.62 -8.89
CA ALA A 205 -8.80 7.79 -8.71
C ALA A 205 -8.63 8.57 -10.03
N PHE A 206 -9.67 8.62 -10.86
CA PHE A 206 -9.61 9.29 -12.16
C PHE A 206 -9.35 10.80 -12.02
N GLU A 207 -9.68 11.40 -10.87
CA GLU A 207 -9.32 12.77 -10.52
C GLU A 207 -7.79 12.99 -10.44
N THR A 208 -7.02 11.96 -10.06
CA THR A 208 -5.55 11.99 -10.01
C THR A 208 -4.94 11.66 -11.38
N PHE A 209 -5.67 10.94 -12.23
CA PHE A 209 -5.23 10.47 -13.53
C PHE A 209 -6.23 10.92 -14.63
N PRO A 210 -6.29 12.22 -14.94
CA PRO A 210 -7.28 12.76 -15.88
C PRO A 210 -7.13 12.21 -17.30
N ASP A 211 -5.93 11.77 -17.67
CA ASP A 211 -5.62 11.16 -18.97
C ASP A 211 -6.00 9.67 -19.06
N ALA A 212 -6.37 9.03 -17.93
CA ALA A 212 -6.74 7.63 -17.92
C ALA A 212 -8.14 7.43 -18.52
N ASP A 213 -8.31 6.38 -19.33
CA ASP A 213 -9.64 5.99 -19.81
C ASP A 213 -10.53 5.57 -18.63
N ALA A 214 -11.64 6.28 -18.43
CA ALA A 214 -12.59 6.02 -17.36
C ALA A 214 -13.59 4.87 -17.66
N ALA A 215 -13.59 4.31 -18.88
CA ALA A 215 -14.52 3.23 -19.23
C ALA A 215 -14.23 1.95 -18.44
N LEU A 216 -15.26 1.38 -17.80
CA LEU A 216 -15.12 0.14 -17.03
C LEU A 216 -15.17 -1.09 -17.95
N GLY A 217 -14.28 -2.04 -17.68
CA GLY A 217 -14.11 -3.25 -18.48
C GLY A 217 -13.51 -4.40 -17.66
N PRO A 218 -12.88 -5.40 -18.30
CA PRO A 218 -12.37 -6.60 -17.64
C PRO A 218 -11.09 -6.36 -16.82
N LEU A 219 -10.41 -5.23 -17.02
CA LEU A 219 -9.24 -4.84 -16.25
C LEU A 219 -9.66 -3.90 -15.11
N ARG A 220 -9.26 -4.25 -13.88
CA ARG A 220 -9.55 -3.45 -12.68
C ARG A 220 -8.85 -2.10 -12.70
N LYS A 221 -9.58 -1.01 -12.47
CA LYS A 221 -9.08 0.36 -12.36
C LYS A 221 -9.24 0.94 -10.94
N SER A 222 -10.14 0.39 -10.13
CA SER A 222 -10.32 0.81 -8.73
C SER A 222 -9.06 0.60 -7.86
N LEU A 223 -8.94 1.43 -6.82
CA LEU A 223 -7.88 1.36 -5.82
C LEU A 223 -8.38 0.71 -4.54
N GLY A 224 -9.49 1.21 -4.00
CA GLY A 224 -10.13 0.72 -2.78
C GLY A 224 -11.62 0.47 -2.97
N GLU A 225 -12.31 0.32 -1.86
CA GLU A 225 -13.77 0.13 -1.83
C GLU A 225 -14.34 0.56 -0.49
N SER A 226 -15.55 1.11 -0.53
CA SER A 226 -16.38 1.34 0.64
C SER A 226 -17.47 0.28 0.75
N ILE A 227 -17.95 0.06 1.96
CA ILE A 227 -19.08 -0.81 2.24
C ILE A 227 -20.17 -0.06 2.99
N GLY A 228 -21.41 -0.36 2.64
CA GLY A 228 -22.60 0.10 3.33
C GLY A 228 -23.43 -1.08 3.79
N VAL A 229 -23.92 -1.03 5.01
CA VAL A 229 -24.76 -2.07 5.61
C VAL A 229 -26.12 -1.46 5.94
N GLY A 230 -27.20 -2.19 5.68
CA GLY A 230 -28.54 -1.75 6.05
C GLY A 230 -29.59 -2.86 5.95
N PRO A 231 -30.72 -2.74 6.67
CA PRO A 231 -31.82 -3.69 6.61
C PRO A 231 -32.53 -3.69 5.24
N THR A 232 -32.31 -2.66 4.42
CA THR A 232 -32.78 -2.61 3.03
C THR A 232 -31.63 -2.32 2.07
N LEU A 233 -31.74 -2.83 0.84
CA LEU A 233 -30.78 -2.54 -0.23
C LEU A 233 -30.59 -1.03 -0.45
N ALA A 234 -31.66 -0.25 -0.41
CA ALA A 234 -31.61 1.19 -0.62
C ALA A 234 -30.81 1.92 0.48
N GLU A 235 -30.88 1.45 1.73
CA GLU A 235 -30.07 2.01 2.82
C GLU A 235 -28.60 1.61 2.70
N ALA A 236 -28.33 0.34 2.41
CA ALA A 236 -26.98 -0.17 2.18
C ALA A 236 -26.30 0.57 1.00
N LEU A 237 -27.01 0.78 -0.12
CA LEU A 237 -26.53 1.54 -1.28
C LEU A 237 -26.16 2.98 -0.90
N ARG A 238 -27.05 3.70 -0.19
CA ARG A 238 -26.79 5.09 0.23
C ARG A 238 -25.63 5.19 1.21
N ALA A 239 -25.50 4.22 2.11
CA ALA A 239 -24.37 4.16 3.03
C ALA A 239 -23.05 3.94 2.27
N ALA A 240 -23.00 2.96 1.38
CA ALA A 240 -21.80 2.64 0.61
C ALA A 240 -21.33 3.83 -0.25
N ALA A 241 -22.26 4.46 -0.98
CA ALA A 241 -21.97 5.62 -1.82
C ALA A 241 -21.46 6.83 -1.01
N ARG A 242 -22.01 7.08 0.18
CA ARG A 242 -21.50 8.15 1.07
C ARG A 242 -20.13 7.83 1.67
N GLY A 243 -19.79 6.54 1.78
CA GLY A 243 -18.49 6.07 2.22
C GLY A 243 -17.36 6.36 1.24
N GLU A 244 -17.64 6.77 -0.01
CA GLU A 244 -16.65 6.97 -1.07
C GLU A 244 -15.68 8.16 -0.82
N GLY A 245 -16.02 9.07 0.10
CA GLY A 245 -15.01 9.86 0.81
C GLY A 245 -14.90 11.35 0.51
N ASP A 246 -16.03 12.07 0.47
CA ASP A 246 -15.99 13.54 0.47
C ASP A 246 -16.18 14.18 1.85
N GLY A 247 -16.76 13.48 2.84
CA GLY A 247 -16.95 14.03 4.18
C GLY A 247 -17.81 15.30 4.26
N VAL A 248 -18.27 15.85 3.12
CA VAL A 248 -19.11 17.04 3.04
C VAL A 248 -20.57 16.60 3.05
N GLY A 249 -21.24 16.73 4.19
CA GLY A 249 -22.70 16.70 4.20
C GLY A 249 -23.36 16.31 5.52
N GLY A 250 -24.11 17.26 6.07
CA GLY A 250 -25.16 17.01 7.07
C GLY A 250 -24.97 17.78 8.36
N ARG A 251 -26.04 18.46 8.82
CA ARG A 251 -26.10 19.00 10.18
C ARG A 251 -26.28 17.83 11.15
N GLY A 252 -25.30 17.61 12.03
CA GLY A 252 -25.43 16.69 13.16
C GLY A 252 -26.17 17.35 14.32
N THR A 253 -26.85 16.56 15.15
CA THR A 253 -27.36 17.04 16.43
C THR A 253 -26.23 16.98 17.47
N ALA A 254 -26.04 18.08 18.21
CA ALA A 254 -25.02 18.15 19.26
C ALA A 254 -25.20 17.02 20.29
N VAL A 255 -24.08 16.44 20.74
CA VAL A 255 -24.07 15.46 21.82
C VAL A 255 -23.74 16.23 23.09
N THR A 256 -24.75 16.52 23.90
CA THR A 256 -24.62 17.46 25.04
C THR A 256 -24.05 16.84 26.33
N ASP A 257 -23.48 15.64 26.29
CA ASP A 257 -23.22 14.87 27.51
C ASP A 257 -21.87 14.13 27.45
N SER A 258 -20.79 14.84 27.78
CA SER A 258 -19.54 14.20 28.21
C SER A 258 -19.77 13.63 29.60
N ARG A 259 -20.07 12.33 29.69
CA ARG A 259 -20.46 11.70 30.96
C ARG A 259 -19.22 11.22 31.74
N GLU A 260 -19.09 11.68 32.98
CA GLU A 260 -18.11 11.13 33.92
C GLU A 260 -18.20 9.59 33.98
N GLY A 261 -17.06 8.91 33.90
CA GLY A 261 -16.98 7.43 33.89
C GLY A 261 -17.10 6.77 32.51
N ALA A 262 -17.24 7.54 31.41
CA ALA A 262 -17.17 6.99 30.05
C ALA A 262 -15.82 6.30 29.78
N ARG A 263 -15.85 5.08 29.25
CA ARG A 263 -14.64 4.29 28.92
C ARG A 263 -14.44 4.07 27.43
N ALA A 264 -15.42 4.33 26.57
CA ALA A 264 -15.27 4.08 25.13
C ALA A 264 -14.43 5.18 24.48
N VAL A 265 -13.39 4.81 23.74
CA VAL A 265 -12.63 5.75 22.88
C VAL A 265 -12.78 5.30 21.45
N ILE A 266 -13.25 6.20 20.61
CA ILE A 266 -13.49 5.93 19.19
C ILE A 266 -12.24 6.27 18.39
N VAL A 267 -11.69 5.31 17.67
CA VAL A 267 -10.64 5.53 16.66
C VAL A 267 -11.32 5.57 15.29
N ILE A 268 -11.10 6.66 14.56
CA ILE A 268 -11.66 6.84 13.22
C ILE A 268 -10.67 6.32 12.18
N GLY A 269 -11.14 5.42 11.33
CA GLY A 269 -10.36 4.85 10.23
C GLY A 269 -10.22 5.80 9.03
N PRO A 270 -9.33 5.46 8.07
CA PRO A 270 -9.05 6.30 6.91
C PRO A 270 -10.17 6.37 5.86
N GLY A 271 -11.16 5.47 5.90
CA GLY A 271 -12.10 5.31 4.81
C GLY A 271 -11.54 4.39 3.71
N PRO A 272 -12.19 4.35 2.53
CA PRO A 272 -11.72 3.54 1.41
C PRO A 272 -10.34 3.99 0.92
N THR A 273 -9.52 3.00 0.54
CA THR A 273 -8.19 3.24 -0.02
C THR A 273 -8.28 4.11 -1.29
N ARG A 274 -7.46 5.16 -1.34
CA ARG A 274 -7.30 6.10 -2.46
C ARG A 274 -5.86 6.58 -2.53
N VAL A 275 -5.48 7.28 -3.59
CA VAL A 275 -4.14 7.90 -3.65
C VAL A 275 -3.96 8.82 -2.44
N GLY A 276 -2.86 8.63 -1.70
CA GLY A 276 -2.60 9.34 -0.44
C GLY A 276 -3.10 8.64 0.83
N HIS A 277 -4.10 7.76 0.76
CA HIS A 277 -4.69 7.06 1.90
C HIS A 277 -4.74 5.55 1.64
N GLY A 278 -3.80 4.81 2.23
CA GLY A 278 -3.68 3.37 2.03
C GLY A 278 -3.71 2.55 3.32
N PRO A 279 -3.36 1.26 3.23
CA PRO A 279 -3.37 0.34 4.36
C PRO A 279 -2.45 0.75 5.51
N GLU A 280 -1.44 1.59 5.27
CA GLU A 280 -0.56 2.11 6.32
C GLU A 280 -1.31 2.89 7.42
N LEU A 281 -2.41 3.57 7.06
CA LEU A 281 -3.26 4.26 8.03
C LEU A 281 -4.15 3.28 8.81
N ALA A 282 -4.60 2.18 8.19
CA ALA A 282 -5.32 1.13 8.88
C ALA A 282 -4.43 0.39 9.90
N VAL A 283 -3.15 0.16 9.57
CA VAL A 283 -2.16 -0.37 10.51
C VAL A 283 -1.99 0.60 11.69
N SER A 284 -1.87 1.89 11.40
CA SER A 284 -1.80 2.93 12.44
C SER A 284 -3.05 2.93 13.34
N ALA A 285 -4.24 2.81 12.75
CA ALA A 285 -5.49 2.70 13.52
C ALA A 285 -5.53 1.44 14.41
N SER A 286 -5.04 0.31 13.92
CA SER A 286 -4.92 -0.93 14.71
C SER A 286 -4.00 -0.75 15.93
N GLU A 287 -2.84 -0.09 15.75
CA GLU A 287 -1.92 0.21 16.85
C GLU A 287 -2.50 1.21 17.86
N ALA A 288 -3.27 2.19 17.38
CA ALA A 288 -4.00 3.12 18.24
C ALA A 288 -5.06 2.41 19.08
N LEU A 289 -5.85 1.51 18.49
CA LEU A 289 -6.85 0.71 19.22
C LEU A 289 -6.21 -0.16 20.30
N ALA A 290 -5.05 -0.77 20.02
CA ALA A 290 -4.29 -1.51 21.03
C ALA A 290 -3.82 -0.60 22.17
N ALA A 291 -3.27 0.58 21.86
CA ALA A 291 -2.85 1.56 22.87
C ALA A 291 -4.02 2.07 23.73
N VAL A 292 -5.19 2.30 23.12
CA VAL A 292 -6.42 2.68 23.82
C VAL A 292 -6.77 1.62 24.88
N ARG A 293 -6.73 0.34 24.52
CA ARG A 293 -6.97 -0.78 25.43
C ARG A 293 -5.97 -0.81 26.59
N GLU A 294 -4.69 -0.63 26.31
CA GLU A 294 -3.62 -0.62 27.32
C GLU A 294 -3.76 0.53 28.32
N ARG A 295 -4.41 1.62 27.92
CA ARG A 295 -4.74 2.76 28.80
C ARG A 295 -6.04 2.55 29.58
N GLY A 296 -6.68 1.38 29.46
CA GLY A 296 -7.86 1.01 30.23
C GLY A 296 -9.20 1.49 29.63
N PHE A 297 -9.18 1.99 28.40
CA PHE A 297 -10.38 2.35 27.64
C PHE A 297 -10.89 1.16 26.82
N SER A 298 -12.15 1.22 26.42
CA SER A 298 -12.76 0.30 25.46
C SER A 298 -12.56 0.84 24.04
N PRO A 299 -11.68 0.22 23.23
CA PRO A 299 -11.44 0.67 21.86
C PRO A 299 -12.64 0.38 20.95
N VAL A 300 -13.16 1.44 20.33
CA VAL A 300 -14.23 1.37 19.33
C VAL A 300 -13.65 1.83 18.00
N PHE A 301 -13.87 1.08 16.93
CA PHE A 301 -13.40 1.45 15.59
C PHE A 301 -14.58 1.82 14.69
N VAL A 302 -14.39 2.84 13.86
CA VAL A 302 -15.39 3.30 12.87
C VAL A 302 -14.70 3.44 11.52
N ASP A 303 -15.15 2.68 10.54
CA ASP A 303 -14.70 2.79 9.15
C ASP A 303 -15.74 2.13 8.21
N ALA A 304 -15.64 2.41 6.92
CA ALA A 304 -16.42 1.81 5.85
C ALA A 304 -15.54 1.06 4.83
N SER A 305 -14.23 0.87 5.06
CA SER A 305 -13.34 0.13 4.16
C SER A 305 -13.15 -1.32 4.59
N VAL A 306 -13.36 -2.28 3.68
CA VAL A 306 -13.10 -3.71 3.95
C VAL A 306 -11.66 -3.95 4.41
N GLU A 307 -10.69 -3.35 3.71
CA GLU A 307 -9.27 -3.50 4.01
C GLU A 307 -8.94 -3.00 5.41
N SER A 308 -9.41 -1.79 5.75
CA SER A 308 -9.18 -1.19 7.06
C SER A 308 -9.83 -2.00 8.17
N LEU A 309 -11.05 -2.48 7.94
CA LEU A 309 -11.79 -3.28 8.91
C LEU A 309 -11.11 -4.61 9.18
N GLU A 310 -10.61 -5.32 8.15
CA GLU A 310 -9.87 -6.58 8.35
C GLU A 310 -8.58 -6.39 9.16
N ILE A 311 -7.88 -5.26 8.97
CA ILE A 311 -6.63 -4.95 9.67
C ILE A 311 -6.88 -4.53 11.13
N ALA A 312 -7.88 -3.67 11.37
CA ALA A 312 -8.06 -3.01 12.66
C ALA A 312 -9.04 -3.73 13.60
N ARG A 313 -9.98 -4.54 13.09
CA ARG A 313 -11.03 -5.17 13.91
C ARG A 313 -10.52 -5.98 15.09
N ALA A 314 -9.38 -6.65 14.93
CA ALA A 314 -8.82 -7.53 15.96
C ALA A 314 -8.39 -6.76 17.22
N SER A 315 -8.10 -5.46 17.07
CA SER A 315 -7.68 -4.58 18.15
C SER A 315 -8.86 -3.86 18.83
N ALA A 316 -10.04 -3.87 18.21
CA ALA A 316 -11.25 -3.20 18.71
C ALA A 316 -12.13 -4.11 19.57
N ASP A 317 -12.82 -3.55 20.58
CA ASP A 317 -13.92 -4.25 21.26
C ASP A 317 -15.17 -4.28 20.39
N ARG A 318 -15.39 -3.18 19.67
CA ARG A 318 -16.58 -2.94 18.85
C ARG A 318 -16.18 -2.24 17.56
N VAL A 319 -16.80 -2.65 16.47
CA VAL A 319 -16.57 -2.11 15.13
C VAL A 319 -17.90 -1.63 14.56
N HIS A 320 -17.96 -0.37 14.14
CA HIS A 320 -19.09 0.19 13.40
C HIS A 320 -18.71 0.31 11.94
N VAL A 321 -19.40 -0.44 11.10
CA VAL A 321 -19.26 -0.39 9.64
C VAL A 321 -20.16 0.73 9.12
N GLU A 322 -19.65 1.95 9.12
CA GLU A 322 -20.42 3.17 8.86
C GLU A 322 -19.57 4.19 8.11
N PRO A 323 -20.16 4.99 7.20
CA PRO A 323 -19.46 6.09 6.55
C PRO A 323 -18.90 7.08 7.57
N VAL A 324 -17.62 7.43 7.40
CA VAL A 324 -16.90 8.40 8.24
C VAL A 324 -17.41 9.82 7.94
N THR A 325 -18.58 10.13 8.47
CA THR A 325 -19.30 11.41 8.30
C THR A 325 -19.71 11.95 9.66
N LEU A 326 -19.76 13.27 9.81
CA LEU A 326 -20.08 13.91 11.08
C LEU A 326 -21.38 13.38 11.71
N PRO A 327 -22.53 13.28 11.01
CA PRO A 327 -23.77 12.80 11.63
C PRO A 327 -23.68 11.35 12.13
N ARG A 328 -22.94 10.49 11.41
CA ARG A 328 -22.78 9.08 11.80
C ARG A 328 -21.84 8.94 12.98
N VAL A 329 -20.70 9.64 12.95
CA VAL A 329 -19.75 9.64 14.06
C VAL A 329 -20.39 10.18 15.33
N LEU A 330 -21.19 11.25 15.26
CA LEU A 330 -21.93 11.77 16.42
C LEU A 330 -22.95 10.76 16.97
N ALA A 331 -23.70 10.08 16.09
CA ALA A 331 -24.64 9.05 16.50
C ALA A 331 -23.92 7.88 17.20
N ILE A 332 -22.73 7.48 16.71
CA ILE A 332 -21.90 6.46 17.34
C ILE A 332 -21.36 6.95 18.68
N CYS A 333 -20.83 8.17 18.77
CA CYS A 333 -20.38 8.78 20.03
C CYS A 333 -21.49 8.75 21.10
N ALA A 334 -22.73 9.10 20.72
CA ALA A 334 -23.88 9.07 21.63
C ALA A 334 -24.25 7.64 22.04
N ARG A 335 -24.33 6.71 21.07
CA ARG A 335 -24.64 5.28 21.31
C ARG A 335 -23.62 4.63 22.24
N GLU A 336 -22.34 4.90 22.00
CA GLU A 336 -21.21 4.32 22.72
C GLU A 336 -20.90 5.03 24.04
N ARG A 337 -21.54 6.18 24.29
CA ARG A 337 -21.19 7.08 25.40
C ARG A 337 -19.68 7.34 25.41
N ALA A 338 -19.17 7.80 24.27
CA ALA A 338 -17.74 7.94 24.05
C ALA A 338 -17.12 8.98 24.99
N ALA A 339 -15.97 8.62 25.58
CA ALA A 339 -15.09 9.53 26.31
C ALA A 339 -14.41 10.53 25.37
N GLY A 340 -14.27 10.18 24.10
CA GLY A 340 -13.70 11.02 23.06
C GLY A 340 -13.31 10.22 21.81
N VAL A 341 -12.66 10.92 20.88
CA VAL A 341 -12.23 10.39 19.58
C VAL A 341 -10.72 10.57 19.36
N VAL A 342 -10.11 9.64 18.64
CA VAL A 342 -8.74 9.74 18.11
C VAL A 342 -8.82 9.84 16.59
N LEU A 343 -8.32 10.95 16.04
CA LEU A 343 -8.42 11.27 14.61
C LEU A 343 -7.06 11.22 13.88
N GLN A 344 -5.95 11.37 14.61
CA GLN A 344 -4.60 11.52 14.04
C GLN A 344 -4.12 10.32 13.21
N VAL A 345 -4.79 9.18 13.28
CA VAL A 345 -4.45 7.94 12.54
C VAL A 345 -5.36 7.68 11.33
N GLY A 346 -6.47 8.41 11.19
CA GLY A 346 -7.45 8.23 10.12
C GLY A 346 -7.23 9.12 8.89
N GLY A 347 -6.04 9.73 8.77
CA GLY A 347 -5.69 10.65 7.68
C GLY A 347 -6.67 11.81 7.50
N GLU A 348 -6.65 12.40 6.30
CA GLU A 348 -7.49 13.56 5.96
C GLU A 348 -9.00 13.34 6.19
N THR A 349 -9.51 12.14 5.91
CA THR A 349 -10.93 11.80 6.10
C THR A 349 -11.39 12.03 7.54
N ALA A 350 -10.61 11.56 8.51
CA ALA A 350 -10.91 11.75 9.93
C ALA A 350 -10.68 13.19 10.39
N LEU A 351 -9.62 13.83 9.90
CA LEU A 351 -9.21 15.16 10.36
C LEU A 351 -10.17 16.27 9.98
N ARG A 352 -10.84 16.16 8.83
CA ARG A 352 -11.91 17.10 8.43
C ARG A 352 -13.05 17.17 9.44
N LEU A 353 -13.25 16.13 10.26
CA LEU A 353 -14.29 16.11 11.29
C LEU A 353 -13.86 16.78 12.60
N ALA A 354 -12.58 17.10 12.80
CA ALA A 354 -12.04 17.50 14.10
C ALA A 354 -12.73 18.75 14.67
N GLY A 355 -12.85 19.80 13.86
CA GLY A 355 -13.48 21.06 14.27
C GLY A 355 -14.95 20.89 14.61
N ASP A 356 -15.71 20.20 13.76
CA ASP A 356 -17.15 20.01 13.94
C ASP A 356 -17.49 19.06 15.10
N LEU A 357 -16.66 18.04 15.34
CA LEU A 357 -16.80 17.15 16.50
C LEU A 357 -16.56 17.91 17.81
N ALA A 358 -15.51 18.73 17.86
CA ALA A 358 -15.22 19.57 19.01
C ALA A 358 -16.35 20.59 19.26
N ALA A 359 -16.84 21.25 18.20
CA ALA A 359 -17.98 22.17 18.28
C ALA A 359 -19.28 21.48 18.72
N SER A 360 -19.40 20.18 18.48
CA SER A 360 -20.54 19.35 18.91
C SER A 360 -20.40 18.77 20.33
N GLY A 361 -19.35 19.14 21.07
CA GLY A 361 -19.10 18.70 22.45
C GLY A 361 -18.34 17.39 22.59
N VAL A 362 -17.84 16.81 21.50
CA VAL A 362 -17.04 15.58 21.53
C VAL A 362 -15.59 15.93 21.85
N LYS A 363 -15.01 15.30 22.87
CA LYS A 363 -13.58 15.43 23.18
C LYS A 363 -12.74 14.80 22.06
N VAL A 364 -11.90 15.59 21.42
CA VAL A 364 -10.85 15.12 20.50
C VAL A 364 -9.56 14.93 21.30
N PHE A 365 -9.01 13.72 21.30
CA PHE A 365 -7.73 13.42 21.96
C PHE A 365 -6.56 13.81 21.07
N GLY A 366 -5.48 14.29 21.69
CA GLY A 366 -4.32 14.86 20.99
C GLY A 366 -4.60 16.24 20.41
N SER A 367 -3.70 16.71 19.57
CA SER A 367 -3.91 17.96 18.83
C SER A 367 -4.87 17.77 17.67
N SER A 368 -5.89 18.64 17.61
CA SER A 368 -6.55 18.98 16.34
C SER A 368 -5.49 19.59 15.41
N PRO A 369 -5.49 19.29 14.10
CA PRO A 369 -4.34 19.58 13.25
C PRO A 369 -4.11 21.09 13.10
N PRO A 370 -3.00 21.67 13.61
CA PRO A 370 -2.46 22.86 12.97
C PRO A 370 -1.88 22.41 11.62
N HIS A 371 -2.36 22.98 10.52
CA HIS A 371 -1.63 22.97 9.26
C HIS A 371 -0.93 24.31 9.13
N ALA A 372 0.39 24.31 9.24
CA ALA A 372 1.21 25.45 8.91
C ALA A 372 1.85 25.18 7.54
N PRO A 373 1.23 25.62 6.42
CA PRO A 373 1.91 25.60 5.14
C PRO A 373 3.09 26.56 5.25
N ALA A 374 4.30 26.08 5.00
CA ALA A 374 5.45 26.95 4.86
C ALA A 374 5.69 27.29 3.37
N ALA A 375 6.60 28.22 3.14
CA ALA A 375 6.88 28.80 1.82
C ALA A 375 7.11 27.73 0.74
N SER A 376 6.65 28.01 -0.49
CA SER A 376 7.04 27.29 -1.70
C SER A 376 8.19 28.03 -2.37
N PRO A 377 9.46 27.79 -2.01
CA PRO A 377 10.59 28.45 -2.65
C PRO A 377 10.73 27.98 -4.11
N PRO A 378 11.34 28.78 -4.98
CA PRO A 378 11.49 28.44 -6.40
C PRO A 378 12.40 27.23 -6.68
N ASP A 379 13.32 26.88 -5.77
CA ASP A 379 14.41 25.92 -6.04
C ASP A 379 14.14 24.46 -5.59
N LEU A 380 12.88 24.08 -5.38
CA LEU A 380 12.52 22.73 -4.90
C LEU A 380 12.86 21.59 -5.89
N HIS A 381 13.03 21.91 -7.18
CA HIS A 381 13.37 20.92 -8.21
C HIS A 381 14.76 20.29 -8.04
N ARG A 382 15.60 20.85 -7.17
CA ARG A 382 16.97 20.37 -6.93
C ARG A 382 17.29 20.15 -5.44
N ALA A 383 16.41 20.61 -4.56
CA ALA A 383 16.60 20.48 -3.12
C ALA A 383 16.46 19.02 -2.68
N ILE A 384 17.38 18.56 -1.82
CA ILE A 384 17.22 17.28 -1.11
C ILE A 384 16.05 17.43 -0.16
N ALA A 385 15.20 16.41 -0.10
CA ALA A 385 14.04 16.42 0.78
C ALA A 385 14.16 15.34 1.85
N LEU A 386 13.70 15.69 3.05
CA LEU A 386 13.69 14.84 4.22
C LEU A 386 12.27 14.69 4.73
N HIS A 387 11.93 13.47 5.14
CA HIS A 387 10.73 13.19 5.91
C HIS A 387 11.12 12.86 7.35
N VAL A 388 10.49 13.54 8.31
CA VAL A 388 10.75 13.36 9.73
C VAL A 388 9.48 12.90 10.44
N ASP A 389 9.54 11.72 11.05
CA ASP A 389 8.48 11.21 11.93
C ASP A 389 8.92 11.33 13.39
N ALA A 390 8.01 11.80 14.24
CA ALA A 390 8.26 12.06 15.65
C ALA A 390 6.99 11.92 16.49
N VAL A 391 7.15 11.92 17.81
CA VAL A 391 6.05 11.97 18.79
C VAL A 391 6.28 13.11 19.76
N SER A 392 5.21 13.82 20.11
CA SER A 392 5.23 14.94 21.04
C SER A 392 4.22 14.74 22.17
N ASP A 393 4.60 15.03 23.41
CA ASP A 393 3.68 15.13 24.56
C ASP A 393 3.30 16.58 24.91
N GLY A 394 3.68 17.53 24.06
CA GLY A 394 3.46 18.96 24.23
C GLY A 394 4.54 19.66 25.06
N ALA A 395 5.37 18.92 25.80
CA ALA A 395 6.54 19.44 26.51
C ALA A 395 7.86 18.98 25.88
N ARG A 396 7.87 17.77 25.31
CA ARG A 396 9.00 17.14 24.66
C ARG A 396 8.59 16.52 23.34
N VAL A 397 9.57 16.42 22.43
CA VAL A 397 9.44 15.77 21.14
C VAL A 397 10.56 14.75 21.00
N VAL A 398 10.23 13.53 20.57
CA VAL A 398 11.20 12.47 20.27
C VAL A 398 11.12 12.16 18.78
N ILE A 399 12.24 12.34 18.08
CA ILE A 399 12.37 11.97 16.67
C ILE A 399 12.46 10.45 16.58
N ALA A 400 11.58 9.84 15.80
CA ALA A 400 11.57 8.41 15.53
C ALA A 400 12.42 8.07 14.30
N GLY A 401 12.41 8.92 13.27
CA GLY A 401 13.19 8.67 12.07
C GLY A 401 13.33 9.91 11.19
N VAL A 402 14.51 10.05 10.58
CA VAL A 402 14.79 11.03 9.53
C VAL A 402 15.15 10.25 8.27
N MET A 403 14.28 10.34 7.26
CA MET A 403 14.44 9.70 5.96
C MET A 403 14.88 10.72 4.92
N GLU A 404 15.77 10.30 4.03
CA GLU A 404 16.19 11.09 2.87
C GLU A 404 15.53 10.59 1.59
N GLN A 405 14.88 11.48 0.84
CA GLN A 405 14.27 11.18 -0.45
C GLN A 405 15.33 11.10 -1.56
N LEU A 406 15.16 10.17 -2.50
CA LEU A 406 16.00 10.07 -3.70
C LEU A 406 15.52 11.02 -4.81
N GLU A 407 14.25 11.42 -4.75
CA GLU A 407 13.66 12.46 -5.57
C GLU A 407 13.78 13.84 -4.91
N PRO A 408 13.83 14.92 -5.71
CA PRO A 408 13.90 16.28 -5.16
C PRO A 408 12.62 16.67 -4.43
N ALA A 409 12.71 17.74 -3.63
CA ALA A 409 11.61 18.26 -2.80
C ALA A 409 10.34 18.67 -3.57
N PHE A 410 10.45 18.88 -4.89
CA PHE A 410 9.29 19.07 -5.76
C PHE A 410 8.39 17.82 -5.88
N VAL A 411 8.98 16.63 -5.80
CA VAL A 411 8.23 15.37 -5.89
C VAL A 411 7.54 15.11 -4.56
N HIS A 412 6.25 14.82 -4.62
CA HIS A 412 5.44 14.51 -3.45
C HIS A 412 6.11 13.38 -2.64
N PRO A 413 6.30 13.51 -1.31
CA PRO A 413 7.01 12.50 -0.53
C PRO A 413 6.35 11.12 -0.51
N GLY A 414 5.05 11.07 -0.81
CA GLY A 414 4.30 9.85 -1.06
C GLY A 414 4.75 9.07 -2.30
N ASP A 415 5.36 9.73 -3.30
CA ASP A 415 5.86 9.13 -4.54
C ASP A 415 7.37 8.97 -4.59
N ALA A 416 8.08 9.58 -3.65
CA ALA A 416 9.52 9.45 -3.57
C ALA A 416 9.95 8.12 -2.94
N ALA A 417 10.99 7.53 -3.51
CA ALA A 417 11.83 6.56 -2.84
C ALA A 417 12.60 7.26 -1.71
N ALA A 418 12.89 6.52 -0.63
CA ALA A 418 13.57 7.10 0.52
C ALA A 418 14.44 6.10 1.28
N ILE A 419 15.49 6.60 1.92
CA ILE A 419 16.43 5.84 2.74
C ILE A 419 16.37 6.32 4.19
N LEU A 420 16.30 5.36 5.13
CA LEU A 420 16.43 5.57 6.56
C LEU A 420 17.65 4.78 7.09
N PRO A 421 18.58 5.40 7.84
CA PRO A 421 18.69 6.84 8.08
C PRO A 421 19.07 7.62 6.81
N ALA A 422 18.90 8.94 6.82
CA ALA A 422 19.50 9.83 5.82
C ALA A 422 21.00 9.53 5.65
N PHE A 423 21.48 9.51 4.40
CA PHE A 423 22.75 8.86 4.07
C PHE A 423 23.73 9.74 3.29
N THR A 424 23.27 10.82 2.63
CA THR A 424 24.17 11.74 1.91
C THR A 424 24.47 13.02 2.69
N LEU A 425 23.59 13.38 3.63
CA LEU A 425 23.73 14.60 4.43
C LEU A 425 24.71 14.43 5.59
N ARG A 426 25.41 15.52 5.92
CA ARG A 426 26.27 15.59 7.11
C ARG A 426 25.44 15.55 8.39
N ALA A 427 26.01 14.99 9.46
CA ALA A 427 25.36 14.88 10.76
C ALA A 427 24.87 16.22 11.32
N ASP A 428 25.63 17.31 11.17
CA ASP A 428 25.23 18.63 11.64
C ASP A 428 24.01 19.21 10.89
N VAL A 429 23.82 18.87 9.61
CA VAL A 429 22.60 19.24 8.87
C VAL A 429 21.41 18.49 9.44
N ILE A 430 21.57 17.19 9.74
CA ILE A 430 20.52 16.37 10.35
C ILE A 430 20.14 16.90 11.75
N GLU A 431 21.11 17.22 12.60
CA GLU A 431 20.86 17.81 13.93
C GLU A 431 20.05 19.11 13.84
N ARG A 432 20.34 19.95 12.83
CA ARG A 432 19.60 21.19 12.60
C ARG A 432 18.18 20.95 12.10
N VAL A 433 17.97 19.93 11.26
CA VAL A 433 16.64 19.48 10.82
C VAL A 433 15.81 19.02 12.02
N GLU A 434 16.39 18.17 12.87
CA GLU A 434 15.73 17.68 14.09
C GLU A 434 15.38 18.84 15.03
N ALA A 435 16.32 19.75 15.30
CA ALA A 435 16.09 20.91 16.14
C ALA A 435 14.99 21.83 15.58
N LEU A 436 14.91 21.99 14.25
CA LEU A 436 13.85 22.74 13.59
C LEU A 436 12.48 22.07 13.81
N VAL A 437 12.36 20.76 13.56
CA VAL A 437 11.10 20.03 13.72
C VAL A 437 10.65 20.01 15.18
N ILE A 438 11.56 19.73 16.12
CA ILE A 438 11.28 19.74 17.57
C ILE A 438 10.74 21.11 17.99
N ARG A 439 11.45 22.19 17.65
CA ARG A 439 11.03 23.55 18.02
C ARG A 439 9.65 23.88 17.46
N ARG A 440 9.42 23.58 16.19
CA ARG A 440 8.14 23.89 15.53
C ARG A 440 6.97 23.07 16.08
N ALA A 441 7.19 21.80 16.42
CA ALA A 441 6.16 21.00 17.06
C ALA A 441 5.80 21.52 18.46
N LEU A 442 6.78 22.00 19.23
CA LEU A 442 6.55 22.62 20.55
C LEU A 442 5.89 24.00 20.45
N ASP A 443 6.33 24.85 19.51
CA ASP A 443 5.71 26.17 19.26
C ASP A 443 4.21 26.03 18.94
N LEU A 444 3.84 24.96 18.23
CA LEU A 444 2.46 24.64 17.86
C LEU A 444 1.69 23.87 18.96
N GLY A 445 2.36 23.49 20.06
CA GLY A 445 1.76 22.74 21.15
C GLY A 445 1.24 21.36 20.72
N ILE A 446 1.94 20.67 19.82
CA ILE A 446 1.47 19.39 19.29
C ILE A 446 1.54 18.30 20.36
N VAL A 447 0.47 17.52 20.49
CA VAL A 447 0.35 16.33 21.33
C VAL A 447 -0.08 15.16 20.44
N GLY A 448 0.72 14.10 20.44
CA GLY A 448 0.54 12.92 19.59
C GLY A 448 1.59 12.83 18.47
N LEU A 449 1.15 12.44 17.28
CA LEU A 449 2.03 12.21 16.13
C LEU A 449 2.51 13.52 15.52
N VAL A 450 3.78 13.55 15.09
CA VAL A 450 4.39 14.64 14.33
C VAL A 450 4.99 14.06 13.06
N SER A 451 4.61 14.60 11.92
CA SER A 451 5.19 14.27 10.61
C SER A 451 5.56 15.56 9.91
N ALA A 452 6.79 15.67 9.40
CA ALA A 452 7.32 16.89 8.80
C ALA A 452 8.05 16.62 7.48
N HIS A 453 7.91 17.55 6.55
CA HIS A 453 8.65 17.60 5.28
C HIS A 453 9.62 18.77 5.33
N VAL A 454 10.90 18.50 5.07
CA VAL A 454 11.97 19.49 5.15
C VAL A 454 12.80 19.45 3.87
N ALA A 455 13.01 20.59 3.23
CA ALA A 455 13.94 20.73 2.12
C ALA A 455 15.30 21.23 2.62
N ILE A 456 16.38 20.79 1.99
CA ILE A 456 17.73 21.33 2.19
C ILE A 456 18.08 22.20 0.98
N ILE A 457 18.23 23.51 1.22
CA ILE A 457 18.58 24.51 0.20
C ILE A 457 19.89 25.14 0.63
N ASP A 458 20.94 25.03 -0.19
CA ASP A 458 22.28 25.55 0.11
C ASP A 458 22.84 25.11 1.48
N GLY A 459 22.49 23.89 1.91
CA GLY A 459 22.89 23.33 3.21
C GLY A 459 22.02 23.77 4.40
N GLU A 460 20.99 24.58 4.17
CA GLU A 460 20.08 25.09 5.19
C GLU A 460 18.74 24.34 5.18
N PRO A 461 18.23 23.89 6.35
CA PRO A 461 16.94 23.23 6.44
C PRO A 461 15.78 24.23 6.40
N LEU A 462 14.87 24.01 5.46
CA LEU A 462 13.61 24.72 5.32
C LEU A 462 12.46 23.76 5.60
N LEU A 463 11.68 24.01 6.66
CA LEU A 463 10.44 23.29 6.90
C LEU A 463 9.45 23.65 5.80
N LEU A 464 8.97 22.66 5.04
CA LEU A 464 7.93 22.82 4.02
C LEU A 464 6.54 22.62 4.62
N GLU A 465 6.39 21.55 5.39
CA GLU A 465 5.11 21.17 5.99
C GLU A 465 5.34 20.47 7.33
N LEU A 466 4.40 20.64 8.25
CA LEU A 466 4.35 19.93 9.51
C LEU A 466 2.90 19.57 9.84
N PHE A 467 2.67 18.31 10.19
CA PHE A 467 1.35 17.77 10.47
C PHE A 467 1.30 17.09 11.84
N ALA A 468 0.21 17.30 12.57
CA ALA A 468 -0.11 16.57 13.81
C ALA A 468 -0.91 15.28 13.52
N ARG A 469 -0.36 14.38 12.69
CA ARG A 469 -1.02 13.13 12.26
C ARG A 469 -0.02 12.08 11.82
N ALA A 470 -0.50 10.85 11.67
CA ALA A 470 0.20 9.81 10.93
C ALA A 470 0.44 10.27 9.48
N GLY A 471 1.71 10.36 9.12
CA GLY A 471 2.15 10.41 7.73
C GLY A 471 2.08 9.03 7.10
N ARG A 472 2.25 8.95 5.78
CA ARG A 472 2.36 7.66 5.07
C ARG A 472 3.61 6.87 5.48
N THR A 473 4.58 7.54 6.07
CA THR A 473 5.87 7.02 6.55
C THR A 473 5.80 6.48 7.96
N THR A 474 4.79 6.86 8.75
CA THR A 474 4.72 6.55 10.18
C THR A 474 4.72 5.04 10.44
N ALA A 475 3.97 4.27 9.66
CA ALA A 475 3.98 2.81 9.74
C ALA A 475 5.32 2.22 9.30
N PHE A 476 5.91 2.75 8.22
CA PHE A 476 7.26 2.36 7.77
C PHE A 476 8.30 2.57 8.88
N VAL A 477 8.39 3.80 9.44
CA VAL A 477 9.33 4.14 10.51
C VAL A 477 9.13 3.24 11.72
N SER A 478 7.88 3.01 12.13
CA SER A 478 7.59 2.14 13.28
C SER A 478 8.11 0.71 13.08
N ARG A 479 7.98 0.18 11.86
CA ARG A 479 8.41 -1.19 11.53
C ARG A 479 9.91 -1.30 11.37
N VAL A 480 10.56 -0.37 10.70
CA VAL A 480 12.00 -0.50 10.45
C VAL A 480 12.81 -0.16 11.70
N THR A 481 12.37 0.79 12.52
CA THR A 481 13.09 1.16 13.75
C THR A 481 12.76 0.25 14.95
N GLY A 482 11.68 -0.53 14.88
CA GLY A 482 11.14 -1.27 16.02
C GLY A 482 10.50 -0.38 17.10
N PHE A 483 10.50 0.95 16.93
CA PHE A 483 9.88 1.88 17.85
C PHE A 483 8.38 2.01 17.55
N PRO A 484 7.48 1.65 18.50
CA PRO A 484 6.05 1.60 18.24
C PRO A 484 5.42 3.00 18.28
N LEU A 485 5.77 3.85 17.32
CA LEU A 485 5.50 5.28 17.28
C LEU A 485 4.01 5.60 17.47
N VAL A 486 3.13 4.92 16.73
CA VAL A 486 1.67 5.17 16.82
C VAL A 486 1.12 4.77 18.19
N ARG A 487 1.61 3.66 18.76
CA ARG A 487 1.20 3.18 20.08
C ARG A 487 1.63 4.16 21.18
N VAL A 488 2.87 4.67 21.11
CA VAL A 488 3.39 5.71 22.03
C VAL A 488 2.58 7.00 21.88
N ALA A 489 2.44 7.52 20.66
CA ALA A 489 1.69 8.73 20.40
C ALA A 489 0.24 8.64 20.86
N THR A 490 -0.41 7.49 20.70
CA THR A 490 -1.78 7.29 21.20
C THR A 490 -1.87 7.32 22.71
N LYS A 491 -0.91 6.72 23.42
CA LYS A 491 -0.86 6.81 24.90
C LYS A 491 -0.68 8.26 25.36
N VAL A 492 0.14 9.02 24.64
CA VAL A 492 0.37 10.44 24.89
C VAL A 492 -0.89 11.27 24.62
N MET A 493 -1.60 11.04 23.51
CA MET A 493 -2.91 11.66 23.24
C MET A 493 -3.94 11.38 24.35
N LEU A 494 -3.81 10.23 25.03
CA LEU A 494 -4.64 9.81 26.17
C LEU A 494 -4.08 10.29 27.53
N GLY A 495 -3.12 11.20 27.53
CA GLY A 495 -2.64 11.93 28.71
C GLY A 495 -1.41 11.36 29.40
N ALA A 496 -0.71 10.38 28.81
CA ALA A 496 0.61 9.98 29.30
C ALA A 496 1.70 10.95 28.85
N THR A 497 2.78 11.08 29.61
CA THR A 497 4.00 11.77 29.17
C THR A 497 5.01 10.80 28.57
N LEU A 498 5.95 11.29 27.77
CA LEU A 498 7.04 10.46 27.25
C LEU A 498 7.91 9.88 28.38
N ASP A 499 8.07 10.60 29.49
CA ASP A 499 8.80 10.14 30.67
C ASP A 499 8.09 9.00 31.41
N GLU A 500 6.77 9.09 31.60
CA GLU A 500 5.98 7.99 32.19
C GLU A 500 6.04 6.71 31.34
N LEU A 501 6.20 6.86 30.03
CA LEU A 501 6.36 5.75 29.08
C LEU A 501 7.81 5.26 28.98
N GLY A 502 8.77 5.91 29.67
CA GLY A 502 10.18 5.55 29.65
C GLY A 502 10.90 5.87 28.34
N ILE A 503 10.37 6.81 27.54
CA ILE A 503 10.94 7.18 26.24
C ILE A 503 11.90 8.36 26.41
N ARG A 504 13.18 8.14 26.12
CA ARG A 504 14.25 9.13 26.31
C ARG A 504 14.97 9.51 25.02
N ASP A 505 15.52 8.51 24.33
CA ASP A 505 16.39 8.73 23.17
C ASP A 505 15.71 8.35 21.85
N ARG A 506 16.30 8.82 20.75
CA ARG A 506 15.94 8.42 19.39
C ARG A 506 16.27 6.94 19.17
N PRO A 507 15.34 6.13 18.61
CA PRO A 507 15.70 4.82 18.08
C PRO A 507 16.56 5.01 16.83
N LEU A 508 17.83 4.57 16.88
CA LEU A 508 18.71 4.53 15.71
C LEU A 508 18.89 3.07 15.32
N PRO A 509 18.23 2.59 14.25
CA PRO A 509 18.50 1.25 13.74
C PRO A 509 19.96 1.19 13.26
N ARG A 510 20.64 0.06 13.52
CA ARG A 510 22.00 -0.19 13.00
C ARG A 510 21.98 -0.64 11.53
N HIS A 511 20.78 -0.93 11.03
CA HIS A 511 20.54 -1.30 9.64
C HIS A 511 20.00 -0.11 8.84
N VAL A 512 20.06 -0.25 7.51
CA VAL A 512 19.49 0.70 6.56
C VAL A 512 18.19 0.13 6.00
N ALA A 513 17.18 0.99 5.92
CA ALA A 513 15.91 0.69 5.30
C ALA A 513 15.72 1.56 4.06
N ALA A 514 15.44 0.92 2.92
CA ALA A 514 15.01 1.59 1.72
C ALA A 514 13.51 1.38 1.52
N ARG A 515 12.85 2.44 1.07
CA ARG A 515 11.44 2.45 0.71
C ARG A 515 11.31 2.83 -0.75
N GLU A 516 10.49 2.08 -1.48
CA GLU A 516 10.21 2.33 -2.91
C GLU A 516 8.71 2.29 -3.19
N ARG A 517 8.25 2.88 -4.30
CA ARG A 517 6.84 3.19 -4.59
C ARG A 517 6.26 2.41 -5.75
N VAL A 518 5.12 1.76 -5.50
CA VAL A 518 4.39 1.03 -6.54
C VAL A 518 3.37 1.96 -7.20
N PHE A 519 3.45 2.08 -8.52
CA PHE A 519 2.61 2.98 -9.32
C PHE A 519 1.60 2.22 -10.20
N PRO A 520 0.41 2.80 -10.46
CA PRO A 520 -0.61 2.19 -11.32
C PRO A 520 -0.46 2.57 -12.81
N PHE A 521 0.66 3.17 -13.23
CA PHE A 521 0.81 3.82 -14.54
C PHE A 521 0.52 2.89 -15.72
N GLU A 522 1.08 1.67 -15.72
CA GLU A 522 0.88 0.69 -16.78
C GLU A 522 -0.61 0.32 -16.93
N ARG A 523 -1.26 0.03 -15.80
CA ARG A 523 -2.67 -0.35 -15.72
C ARG A 523 -3.60 0.77 -16.20
N LEU A 524 -3.21 2.03 -16.03
CA LEU A 524 -3.99 3.20 -16.43
C LEU A 524 -3.58 3.79 -17.79
N GLY A 525 -2.47 3.35 -18.38
CA GLY A 525 -1.98 3.85 -19.66
C GLY A 525 -1.53 5.32 -19.62
N VAL A 526 -1.03 5.81 -18.48
CA VAL A 526 -0.67 7.22 -18.26
C VAL A 526 0.85 7.43 -18.17
N ASP A 527 1.28 8.69 -18.25
CA ASP A 527 2.70 9.08 -18.08
C ASP A 527 3.23 8.73 -16.69
N THR A 528 4.51 8.38 -16.60
CA THR A 528 5.23 8.04 -15.37
C THR A 528 5.89 9.24 -14.69
N ALA A 529 5.71 10.45 -15.24
CA ALA A 529 6.23 11.68 -14.65
C ALA A 529 5.69 11.90 -13.23
N LEU A 530 6.60 12.23 -12.31
CA LEU A 530 6.31 12.55 -10.91
C LEU A 530 6.24 14.07 -10.70
N GLY A 531 5.51 14.49 -9.68
CA GLY A 531 5.33 15.91 -9.37
C GLY A 531 4.82 16.13 -7.94
N PRO A 532 4.26 17.32 -7.65
CA PRO A 532 3.83 17.69 -6.30
C PRO A 532 2.54 17.00 -5.89
N GLU A 533 1.77 16.47 -6.84
CA GLU A 533 0.62 15.62 -6.58
C GLU A 533 1.04 14.15 -6.57
N MET A 534 0.66 13.44 -5.51
CA MET A 534 0.93 12.01 -5.34
C MET A 534 0.20 11.16 -6.38
N ARG A 535 0.81 10.06 -6.81
CA ARG A 535 0.29 9.11 -7.82
C ARG A 535 0.53 7.64 -7.47
N SER A 536 1.37 7.33 -6.49
CA SER A 536 1.62 5.94 -6.06
C SER A 536 0.42 5.33 -5.32
N THR A 537 0.34 4.01 -5.38
CA THR A 537 -0.76 3.22 -4.78
C THR A 537 -0.28 2.24 -3.72
N GLY A 538 1.03 2.05 -3.59
CA GLY A 538 1.62 1.13 -2.63
C GLY A 538 3.11 1.39 -2.42
N GLU A 539 3.72 0.59 -1.58
CA GLU A 539 5.13 0.69 -1.24
C GLU A 539 5.73 -0.66 -0.90
N VAL A 540 7.04 -0.75 -1.02
CA VAL A 540 7.83 -1.89 -0.59
C VAL A 540 9.00 -1.43 0.26
N ILE A 541 9.56 -2.37 1.02
CA ILE A 541 10.65 -2.12 1.96
C ILE A 541 11.78 -3.09 1.65
N GLY A 542 13.01 -2.59 1.65
CA GLY A 542 14.22 -3.42 1.67
C GLY A 542 15.08 -3.06 2.88
N LEU A 543 15.51 -4.07 3.64
CA LEU A 543 16.38 -3.91 4.81
C LEU A 543 17.74 -4.58 4.58
N ASP A 544 18.82 -3.85 4.81
CA ASP A 544 20.17 -4.40 4.75
C ASP A 544 21.17 -3.53 5.53
N ASP A 545 22.45 -3.91 5.59
CA ASP A 545 23.48 -3.13 6.29
C ASP A 545 23.97 -1.92 5.48
N THR A 546 23.69 -1.85 4.17
CA THR A 546 24.06 -0.73 3.29
C THR A 546 22.85 -0.19 2.52
N ALA A 547 22.87 1.10 2.20
CA ALA A 547 21.81 1.73 1.40
C ALA A 547 21.66 1.07 0.01
N ALA A 548 22.77 0.66 -0.62
CA ALA A 548 22.75 0.00 -1.91
C ALA A 548 22.03 -1.35 -1.87
N ARG A 549 22.32 -2.22 -0.89
CA ARG A 549 21.63 -3.51 -0.76
C ARG A 549 20.18 -3.36 -0.32
N ALA A 550 19.91 -2.45 0.61
CA ALA A 550 18.54 -2.14 1.03
C ALA A 550 17.71 -1.67 -0.18
N TYR A 551 18.24 -0.76 -0.99
CA TYR A 551 17.57 -0.28 -2.20
C TYR A 551 17.46 -1.36 -3.28
N GLY A 552 18.49 -2.19 -3.47
CA GLY A 552 18.43 -3.36 -4.36
C GLY A 552 17.32 -4.34 -3.98
N LYS A 553 17.12 -4.59 -2.69
CA LYS A 553 15.96 -5.36 -2.18
C LYS A 553 14.65 -4.64 -2.48
N ALA A 554 14.55 -3.34 -2.24
CA ALA A 554 13.33 -2.58 -2.55
C ALA A 554 12.98 -2.65 -4.05
N LEU A 555 13.96 -2.51 -4.95
CA LEU A 555 13.75 -2.67 -6.39
C LEU A 555 13.23 -4.07 -6.74
N ARG A 556 13.85 -5.13 -6.22
CA ARG A 556 13.38 -6.51 -6.44
C ARG A 556 11.97 -6.74 -5.89
N ALA A 557 11.66 -6.18 -4.73
CA ALA A 557 10.35 -6.30 -4.10
C ALA A 557 9.23 -5.64 -4.93
N MET A 558 9.55 -4.61 -5.72
CA MET A 558 8.65 -4.01 -6.69
C MET A 558 8.45 -4.84 -7.97
N GLY A 559 9.16 -5.95 -8.11
CA GLY A 559 9.19 -6.75 -9.33
C GLY A 559 10.16 -6.20 -10.39
N ASN A 560 11.06 -5.28 -10.02
CA ASN A 560 12.05 -4.75 -10.95
C ASN A 560 13.12 -5.81 -11.29
N GLN A 561 13.49 -5.89 -12.56
CA GLN A 561 14.43 -6.90 -13.07
C GLN A 561 15.87 -6.40 -13.18
N LEU A 562 16.21 -5.20 -12.68
CA LEU A 562 17.56 -4.63 -12.80
C LEU A 562 18.67 -5.59 -12.36
N LEU A 563 18.45 -6.25 -11.22
CA LEU A 563 19.39 -7.15 -10.58
C LEU A 563 19.28 -8.60 -11.09
N ASP A 564 18.48 -8.85 -12.12
CA ASP A 564 18.41 -10.17 -12.76
C ASP A 564 19.71 -10.41 -13.55
N PRO A 565 20.46 -11.50 -13.28
CA PRO A 565 21.66 -11.85 -14.04
C PRO A 565 21.43 -11.94 -15.56
N ALA A 566 20.22 -12.26 -16.02
CA ALA A 566 19.87 -12.27 -17.43
C ALA A 566 20.00 -10.89 -18.12
N ASN A 567 20.04 -9.81 -17.33
CA ASN A 567 20.16 -8.44 -17.81
C ASN A 567 21.60 -7.91 -17.80
N ALA A 568 22.59 -8.68 -17.32
CA ALA A 568 23.97 -8.23 -17.18
C ALA A 568 24.70 -7.92 -18.52
N ALA A 569 24.15 -8.37 -19.66
CA ALA A 569 24.70 -8.15 -21.00
C ALA A 569 23.88 -7.18 -21.87
N ARG A 570 22.86 -6.53 -21.28
CA ARG A 570 21.99 -5.57 -21.98
C ARG A 570 22.60 -4.16 -21.95
N GLY A 571 21.99 -3.26 -22.72
CA GLY A 571 22.36 -1.86 -22.78
C GLY A 571 21.69 -0.99 -21.72
N VAL A 572 22.16 0.25 -21.61
CA VAL A 572 21.54 1.32 -20.82
C VAL A 572 21.35 2.54 -21.71
N VAL A 573 20.15 3.11 -21.69
CA VAL A 573 19.85 4.38 -22.37
C VAL A 573 19.97 5.52 -21.35
N VAL A 574 20.74 6.56 -21.69
CA VAL A 574 21.01 7.70 -20.80
C VAL A 574 20.73 9.02 -21.52
N ASP A 575 19.72 9.76 -21.03
CA ASP A 575 19.45 11.15 -21.43
C ASP A 575 19.22 11.99 -20.18
N VAL A 576 20.15 12.92 -19.89
CA VAL A 576 20.07 13.74 -18.68
C VAL A 576 20.13 15.24 -18.98
N THR A 577 19.56 16.01 -18.06
CA THR A 577 19.65 17.48 -18.02
C THR A 577 21.11 17.96 -17.93
N GLU A 578 21.35 19.22 -18.27
CA GLU A 578 22.70 19.80 -18.23
C GLU A 578 23.41 19.67 -16.87
N PRO A 579 22.77 20.01 -15.72
CA PRO A 579 23.39 19.88 -14.41
C PRO A 579 23.79 18.45 -14.04
N ASP A 580 23.09 17.45 -14.58
CA ASP A 580 23.27 16.04 -14.24
C ASP A 580 24.36 15.35 -15.08
N ARG A 581 24.89 16.00 -16.14
CA ARG A 581 25.86 15.39 -17.06
C ARG A 581 27.12 14.90 -16.37
N GLY A 582 27.59 15.63 -15.35
CA GLY A 582 28.76 15.23 -14.57
C GLY A 582 28.54 13.90 -13.83
N ALA A 583 27.35 13.73 -13.24
CA ALA A 583 26.97 12.49 -12.60
C ALA A 583 26.69 11.37 -13.61
N ALA A 584 26.11 11.68 -14.77
CA ALA A 584 25.93 10.71 -15.84
C ALA A 584 27.27 10.14 -16.34
N VAL A 585 28.33 10.95 -16.43
CA VAL A 585 29.69 10.47 -16.74
C VAL A 585 30.20 9.49 -15.68
N GLU A 586 30.01 9.81 -14.39
CA GLU A 586 30.38 8.93 -13.27
C GLU A 586 29.64 7.59 -13.34
N ILE A 587 28.31 7.64 -13.42
CA ILE A 587 27.44 6.46 -13.49
C ILE A 587 27.77 5.62 -14.73
N ALA A 588 27.97 6.25 -15.89
CA ALA A 588 28.30 5.57 -17.12
C ALA A 588 29.62 4.77 -17.00
N ARG A 589 30.66 5.34 -16.37
CA ARG A 589 31.91 4.60 -16.12
C ARG A 589 31.70 3.36 -15.26
N ARG A 590 30.91 3.49 -14.20
CA ARG A 590 30.59 2.40 -13.28
C ARG A 590 29.80 1.29 -13.98
N LEU A 591 28.75 1.65 -14.71
CA LEU A 591 27.96 0.68 -15.50
C LEU A 591 28.80 -0.03 -16.59
N ARG A 592 29.69 0.69 -17.29
CA ARG A 592 30.66 0.08 -18.23
C ARG A 592 31.59 -0.91 -17.53
N ALA A 593 32.02 -0.63 -16.30
CA ALA A 593 32.89 -1.52 -15.53
C ALA A 593 32.16 -2.81 -15.11
N ILE A 594 30.84 -2.74 -14.89
CA ILE A 594 29.99 -3.91 -14.59
C ILE A 594 29.70 -4.73 -15.85
N GLY A 595 29.78 -4.12 -17.05
CA GLY A 595 29.65 -4.81 -18.34
C GLY A 595 28.50 -4.32 -19.22
N TYR A 596 27.75 -3.30 -18.77
CA TYR A 596 26.68 -2.71 -19.58
C TYR A 596 27.25 -1.93 -20.77
N ASP A 597 26.56 -1.98 -21.90
CA ASP A 597 26.79 -1.04 -23.00
C ASP A 597 25.92 0.21 -22.82
N ILE A 598 26.33 1.34 -23.38
CA ILE A 598 25.68 2.63 -23.10
C ILE A 598 25.30 3.32 -24.40
N VAL A 599 24.04 3.70 -24.52
CA VAL A 599 23.55 4.68 -25.51
C VAL A 599 23.30 5.98 -24.76
N ALA A 600 23.87 7.07 -25.26
CA ALA A 600 23.64 8.40 -24.73
C ALA A 600 23.27 9.36 -25.87
N LEU A 601 22.41 10.34 -25.56
CA LEU A 601 21.86 11.26 -26.55
C LEU A 601 22.36 12.69 -26.33
N GLY A 602 22.33 13.50 -27.39
CA GLY A 602 22.43 14.95 -27.35
C GLY A 602 23.56 15.50 -26.47
N GLY A 603 23.20 16.25 -25.42
CA GLY A 603 24.16 16.85 -24.49
C GLY A 603 24.89 15.84 -23.61
N THR A 604 24.22 14.74 -23.24
CA THR A 604 24.79 13.63 -22.47
C THR A 604 25.90 12.94 -23.26
N LYS A 605 25.65 12.65 -24.54
CA LYS A 605 26.63 12.09 -25.47
C LYS A 605 27.91 12.93 -25.55
N LYS A 606 27.75 14.26 -25.68
CA LYS A 606 28.89 15.20 -25.71
C LYS A 606 29.72 15.16 -24.42
N ALA A 607 29.07 15.09 -23.26
CA ALA A 607 29.75 14.99 -21.97
C ALA A 607 30.53 13.68 -21.83
N LEU A 608 29.94 12.54 -22.21
CA LEU A 608 30.62 11.24 -22.22
C LEU A 608 31.82 11.22 -23.17
N ALA A 609 31.68 11.78 -24.38
CA ALA A 609 32.76 11.90 -25.35
C ALA A 609 33.93 12.73 -24.80
N ALA A 610 33.65 13.91 -24.23
CA ALA A 610 34.66 14.77 -23.61
C ALA A 610 35.39 14.07 -22.45
N ALA A 611 34.66 13.26 -21.68
CA ALA A 611 35.17 12.48 -20.56
C ALA A 611 35.80 11.13 -20.97
N ARG A 612 35.88 10.83 -22.28
CA ARG A 612 36.40 9.60 -22.88
C ARG A 612 35.74 8.32 -22.33
N VAL A 613 34.44 8.39 -22.04
CA VAL A 613 33.64 7.22 -21.65
C VAL A 613 33.10 6.57 -22.93
N PRO A 614 33.37 5.27 -23.18
CA PRO A 614 32.83 4.58 -24.34
C PRO A 614 31.30 4.51 -24.31
N PHE A 615 30.67 4.79 -25.44
CA PHE A 615 29.24 4.61 -25.68
C PHE A 615 29.02 4.08 -27.11
N ARG A 616 27.91 3.38 -27.32
CA ARG A 616 27.45 2.88 -28.61
C ARG A 616 26.69 3.97 -29.36
N GLU A 617 26.99 4.11 -30.65
CA GLU A 617 26.22 4.95 -31.54
C GLU A 617 24.99 4.21 -32.07
N LEU A 618 23.87 4.93 -32.18
CA LEU A 618 22.63 4.43 -32.78
C LEU A 618 22.73 4.49 -34.30
N ALA A 619 22.41 3.38 -34.97
CA ALA A 619 22.43 3.30 -36.43
C ALA A 619 21.27 4.07 -37.08
N SER A 620 20.14 4.19 -36.38
CA SER A 620 18.88 4.74 -36.89
C SER A 620 18.72 6.26 -36.71
N GLY A 621 19.73 6.94 -36.14
CA GLY A 621 19.66 8.35 -35.76
C GLY A 621 19.93 8.61 -34.28
N ASP A 622 20.40 9.81 -33.95
CA ASP A 622 20.74 10.23 -32.58
C ASP A 622 19.59 11.04 -31.96
N ASP A 623 18.41 10.42 -31.87
CA ASP A 623 17.17 11.01 -31.34
C ASP A 623 16.46 10.09 -30.32
N LEU A 624 15.42 10.63 -29.69
CA LEU A 624 14.69 9.95 -28.62
C LEU A 624 13.86 8.77 -29.12
N ASP A 625 13.36 8.81 -30.35
CA ASP A 625 12.56 7.73 -30.95
C ASP A 625 13.43 6.52 -31.29
N ALA A 626 14.65 6.77 -31.78
CA ALA A 626 15.65 5.73 -32.02
C ALA A 626 16.05 5.04 -30.71
N ALA A 627 16.29 5.80 -29.64
CA ALA A 627 16.60 5.23 -28.32
C ALA A 627 15.41 4.49 -27.70
N ALA A 628 14.18 4.99 -27.86
CA ALA A 628 12.97 4.30 -27.45
C ALA A 628 12.80 2.95 -28.19
N SER A 629 13.20 2.88 -29.45
CA SER A 629 13.19 1.65 -30.24
C SER A 629 14.17 0.60 -29.71
N GLU A 630 15.35 1.00 -29.23
CA GLU A 630 16.28 0.08 -28.56
C GLU A 630 15.74 -0.45 -27.21
N ILE A 631 14.96 0.37 -26.50
CA ILE A 631 14.25 -0.10 -25.29
C ILE A 631 13.19 -1.14 -25.70
N ALA A 632 12.35 -0.81 -26.69
CA ALA A 632 11.27 -1.67 -27.15
C ALA A 632 11.76 -2.99 -27.77
N SER A 633 12.96 -3.03 -28.36
CA SER A 633 13.57 -4.25 -28.89
C SER A 633 14.09 -5.20 -27.81
N GLY A 634 14.11 -4.76 -26.54
CA GLY A 634 14.69 -5.50 -25.42
C GLY A 634 16.21 -5.38 -25.32
N TRP A 635 16.85 -4.50 -26.10
CA TRP A 635 18.29 -4.25 -25.98
C TRP A 635 18.64 -3.61 -24.64
N ALA A 636 17.84 -2.65 -24.15
CA ALA A 636 18.09 -1.99 -22.89
C ALA A 636 17.55 -2.78 -21.68
N ALA A 637 18.29 -2.76 -20.58
CA ALA A 637 17.84 -3.23 -19.25
C ALA A 637 17.53 -2.08 -18.28
N LEU A 638 17.94 -0.86 -18.62
CA LEU A 638 17.77 0.33 -17.79
C LEU A 638 17.67 1.58 -18.67
N ALA A 639 16.81 2.49 -18.27
CA ALA A 639 16.81 3.86 -18.75
C ALA A 639 17.15 4.82 -17.60
N ILE A 640 17.98 5.83 -17.87
CA ILE A 640 18.29 6.94 -16.94
C ILE A 640 17.87 8.22 -17.65
N VAL A 641 16.78 8.83 -17.19
CA VAL A 641 16.11 9.93 -17.90
C VAL A 641 15.76 11.05 -16.92
N THR A 642 16.58 12.10 -16.86
CA THR A 642 16.30 13.26 -15.98
C THR A 642 15.61 14.39 -16.74
N ALA A 643 14.74 15.14 -16.06
CA ALA A 643 14.05 16.30 -16.62
C ALA A 643 13.97 17.42 -15.58
N GLY A 644 14.32 18.65 -15.96
CA GLY A 644 14.38 19.80 -15.05
C GLY A 644 13.12 20.65 -15.05
N ASP A 645 12.32 20.61 -16.12
CA ASP A 645 11.08 21.38 -16.27
C ASP A 645 10.00 20.61 -17.05
N GLN A 646 8.82 21.22 -17.18
CA GLN A 646 7.67 20.62 -17.87
C GLN A 646 7.92 20.37 -19.37
N ALA A 647 8.73 21.20 -20.03
CA ALA A 647 9.06 21.02 -21.44
C ALA A 647 9.97 19.79 -21.63
N GLU A 648 10.93 19.60 -20.74
CA GLU A 648 11.80 18.41 -20.73
C GLU A 648 11.03 17.14 -20.35
N ILE A 649 10.11 17.22 -19.40
CA ILE A 649 9.22 16.11 -19.03
C ILE A 649 8.41 15.66 -20.26
N ALA A 650 7.81 16.61 -20.99
CA ALA A 650 7.06 16.32 -22.21
C ALA A 650 7.95 15.72 -23.31
N ARG A 651 9.14 16.31 -23.53
CA ARG A 651 10.13 15.85 -24.53
C ARG A 651 10.53 14.39 -24.29
N THR A 652 10.82 14.04 -23.04
CA THR A 652 11.37 12.72 -22.66
C THR A 652 10.29 11.65 -22.40
N ARG A 653 9.00 11.99 -22.57
CA ARG A 653 7.87 11.07 -22.38
C ARG A 653 8.01 9.77 -23.19
N VAL A 654 8.56 9.85 -24.39
CA VAL A 654 8.75 8.68 -25.28
C VAL A 654 9.67 7.62 -24.66
N LEU A 655 10.78 8.03 -24.02
CA LEU A 655 11.71 7.10 -23.37
C LEU A 655 11.07 6.45 -22.13
N ARG A 656 10.39 7.26 -21.32
CA ARG A 656 9.69 6.78 -20.12
C ARG A 656 8.57 5.79 -20.48
N GLY A 657 7.79 6.10 -21.51
CA GLY A 657 6.74 5.23 -22.03
C GLY A 657 7.29 3.91 -22.58
N ALA A 658 8.39 3.96 -23.33
CA ALA A 658 9.07 2.76 -23.83
C ALA A 658 9.60 1.88 -22.69
N ALA A 659 10.21 2.49 -21.65
CA ALA A 659 10.70 1.75 -20.49
C ALA A 659 9.57 1.07 -19.71
N LEU A 660 8.44 1.77 -19.50
CA LEU A 660 7.25 1.21 -18.86
C LEU A 660 6.71 0.02 -19.66
N ALA A 661 6.56 0.17 -20.99
CA ALA A 661 6.05 -0.88 -21.87
C ALA A 661 6.99 -2.10 -21.96
N ALA A 662 8.30 -1.89 -21.84
CA ALA A 662 9.31 -2.94 -21.83
C ALA A 662 9.53 -3.56 -20.43
N HIS A 663 8.83 -3.08 -19.40
CA HIS A 663 8.99 -3.49 -18.00
C HIS A 663 10.43 -3.38 -17.46
N ILE A 664 11.17 -2.36 -17.88
CA ILE A 664 12.51 -2.06 -17.36
C ILE A 664 12.50 -0.84 -16.43
N PRO A 665 13.41 -0.76 -15.44
CA PRO A 665 13.58 0.45 -14.63
C PRO A 665 13.83 1.69 -15.50
N CYS A 666 13.20 2.79 -15.11
CA CYS A 666 13.51 4.13 -15.60
C CYS A 666 13.83 5.03 -14.40
N PHE A 667 15.12 5.32 -14.18
CA PHE A 667 15.54 6.22 -13.11
C PHE A 667 15.44 7.66 -13.57
N THR A 668 14.59 8.42 -12.88
CA THR A 668 14.27 9.81 -13.23
C THR A 668 15.14 10.84 -12.53
N THR A 669 16.00 10.39 -11.59
CA THR A 669 16.95 11.23 -10.87
C THR A 669 18.33 10.59 -10.83
N VAL A 670 19.36 11.43 -10.66
CA VAL A 670 20.73 10.96 -10.47
C VAL A 670 20.89 10.15 -9.19
N ALA A 671 20.16 10.47 -8.12
CA ALA A 671 20.26 9.74 -6.86
C ALA A 671 19.76 8.29 -6.99
N LEU A 672 18.60 8.09 -7.65
CA LEU A 672 18.09 6.77 -8.01
C LEU A 672 19.11 6.00 -8.86
N ALA A 673 19.67 6.65 -9.88
CA ALA A 673 20.64 6.03 -10.78
C ALA A 673 21.96 5.64 -10.08
N ARG A 674 22.48 6.50 -9.20
CA ARG A 674 23.68 6.20 -8.40
C ARG A 674 23.45 5.02 -7.46
N LEU A 675 22.32 5.00 -6.77
CA LEU A 675 22.02 3.95 -5.80
C LEU A 675 21.68 2.62 -6.48
N GLY A 676 20.96 2.66 -7.61
CA GLY A 676 20.73 1.48 -8.45
C GLY A 676 22.02 0.92 -9.05
N CYS A 677 22.95 1.79 -9.47
CA CYS A 677 24.28 1.38 -9.92
C CYS A 677 25.11 0.76 -8.78
N ALA A 678 25.06 1.32 -7.57
CA ALA A 678 25.70 0.74 -6.40
C ALA A 678 25.10 -0.65 -6.04
N ALA A 679 23.78 -0.80 -6.16
CA ALA A 679 23.11 -2.08 -5.95
C ALA A 679 23.58 -3.14 -6.97
N LEU A 680 23.83 -2.76 -8.22
CA LEU A 680 24.43 -3.64 -9.23
C LEU A 680 25.87 -4.05 -8.88
N GLU A 681 26.69 -3.12 -8.38
CA GLU A 681 28.08 -3.39 -7.97
C GLU A 681 28.15 -4.36 -6.78
N GLU A 682 27.23 -4.23 -5.82
CA GLU A 682 27.15 -5.12 -4.65
C GLU A 682 26.46 -6.46 -4.97
N GLY A 683 25.70 -6.53 -6.06
CA GLY A 683 25.09 -7.75 -6.60
C GLY A 683 23.81 -8.20 -5.91
N ALA A 684 23.15 -9.22 -6.48
CA ALA A 684 21.87 -9.73 -6.01
C ALA A 684 21.96 -10.67 -4.78
N ALA A 685 23.17 -11.01 -4.33
CA ALA A 685 23.40 -11.91 -3.21
C ALA A 685 23.04 -11.24 -1.89
N SER A 686 21.74 -11.26 -1.55
CA SER A 686 21.24 -10.66 -0.32
C SER A 686 21.09 -11.71 0.79
N ARG A 687 21.62 -11.40 1.97
CA ARG A 687 21.30 -12.16 3.19
C ARG A 687 19.86 -11.84 3.58
N VAL A 688 19.06 -12.87 3.85
CA VAL A 688 17.73 -12.70 4.44
C VAL A 688 17.85 -12.66 5.95
N ARG A 689 17.09 -11.78 6.60
CA ARG A 689 17.07 -11.68 8.06
C ARG A 689 15.67 -11.31 8.55
N SER A 690 15.24 -11.94 9.65
CA SER A 690 13.95 -11.62 10.26
C SER A 690 14.00 -10.26 10.97
N LEU A 691 12.86 -9.57 11.05
CA LEU A 691 12.71 -8.32 11.80
C LEU A 691 13.12 -8.48 13.26
N GLN A 692 12.81 -9.62 13.87
CA GLN A 692 13.18 -9.95 15.23
C GLN A 692 14.70 -9.97 15.41
N ASP A 693 15.44 -10.51 14.43
CA ASP A 693 16.91 -10.51 14.45
C ASP A 693 17.47 -9.10 14.20
N TRP A 694 16.83 -8.31 13.34
CA TRP A 694 17.21 -6.90 13.15
C TRP A 694 17.07 -6.11 14.47
N TYR A 695 15.93 -6.21 15.14
CA TYR A 695 15.71 -5.52 16.42
C TYR A 695 16.65 -6.02 17.52
N ALA A 696 16.93 -7.33 17.57
CA ALA A 696 17.85 -7.89 18.56
C ALA A 696 19.30 -7.44 18.34
N ALA A 697 19.70 -7.14 17.11
CA ALA A 697 21.00 -6.56 16.80
C ALA A 697 21.12 -5.07 17.18
N ASP A 698 19.98 -4.39 17.35
CA ASP A 698 19.88 -2.96 17.67
C ASP A 698 19.87 -2.67 19.18
N VAL A 699 19.58 -3.67 20.03
CA VAL A 699 19.76 -3.65 21.50
C VAL A 699 21.22 -3.94 21.86
#